data_AF-A0A535DAI5-F1
#
_entry.id   AF-A0A535DAI5-F1
#
_cell.length_a   1.000
_cell.length_b   1.000
_cell.length_c   1.000
_cell.angle_alpha   90.00
_cell.angle_beta   90.00
_cell.angle_gamma   90.00
#
_symmetry.space_group_name_H-M   'P 1'
#
loop_
_entity.id
_entity.type
_entity.pdbx_description
1 polymer ?
#
loop_
_entity_poly.entity_id
_entity_poly.type
_entity_poly.pdbx_seq_one_letter_code
_entity_poly.pdbx_strand_id
1 'polypeptide(L)'
;MLVGRENTFPPAFIDTVNRKGASQGVRAEMATFGGAHEIEEPRYAVIVDRISHEVPYYRAHLKSAALLGTVVVNDPFWWEADEKFFECTLARKLGVAVPKTVVLPNKSYISDISEGSLRNLQYPLDWDGILKYVGLPAILKPNTGGGWKDVYKVDSKEELLWAFDQSGALAPGHRPKTMILQEFIRWQDYVRCICIGRKDILPIRYDPTAPFSERYVVARPVEAVLHEKAIRDATKLVDALGYDMDTVEFAVRDGVLYAIDFLNPAPDLDSFSVKEQAFAWALEKMSDLVISYATGAAQPPWRNEQRPGVADASAAVLTEGQREARAVFGDRPLCVSLRPNLVSRRALAAYTAASETLYGAFARLEKALLADEVLRRELDLDPEEERLALADPGFGASSPSSRLDGFVSDGVIRYVEYNAESPAGMAYNDVLVAIFDRLPVLQAFRKRYRAKPLRAARRQLTVLRRAHGKRFRTIAIVDWRGLPTVAEFEMFQRLFEAQGLRAIICAPEDLTYRRGRLRRGDVAIDVVYRRVLLSELLGKRDIARPLLDAYVAGDVTVVNSLRAKLLHKKMSLALLSDDRYASLYSPAQHRAIKKHIPWTRKVREGHTTYEGKTVDLAEFVIKERERLVLKPNDEYGGKGVILGWTVDQHEWEQTLLTALTSSYVVQEKVPVPKEPFPVLLDRMHFLDLSIDCDPYLFWGTVGGQLTRLSSSALLNVTAGAGSVVPTYVIDGTA
;
A
#
# COMPACT_ATOMS: atom_id res chain seq x y z
N MET A 1 21.55 -19.57 -30.75
CA MET A 1 22.27 -18.28 -30.73
C MET A 1 21.89 -17.48 -31.96
N LEU A 2 21.48 -16.22 -31.80
CA LEU A 2 21.16 -15.31 -32.89
C LEU A 2 22.33 -14.34 -33.06
N VAL A 3 22.92 -14.24 -34.25
CA VAL A 3 24.13 -13.45 -34.49
C VAL A 3 24.16 -12.80 -35.88
N GLY A 4 24.91 -11.71 -36.02
CA GLY A 4 25.22 -11.05 -37.29
C GLY A 4 26.45 -11.65 -37.97
N ARG A 5 27.52 -10.85 -38.10
CA ARG A 5 28.76 -11.23 -38.82
C ARG A 5 29.90 -11.76 -37.93
N GLU A 6 29.70 -11.81 -36.62
CA GLU A 6 30.66 -12.32 -35.64
C GLU A 6 30.91 -13.81 -35.86
N ASN A 7 32.18 -14.24 -35.86
CA ASN A 7 32.54 -15.61 -36.27
C ASN A 7 33.45 -16.36 -35.29
N THR A 8 34.10 -15.71 -34.32
CA THR A 8 34.97 -16.45 -33.37
C THR A 8 34.24 -16.86 -32.09
N PHE A 9 33.43 -15.98 -31.50
CA PHE A 9 32.66 -16.30 -30.29
C PHE A 9 31.49 -17.26 -30.53
N PRO A 10 30.63 -17.10 -31.56
CA PRO A 10 29.42 -17.91 -31.68
C PRO A 10 29.62 -19.41 -31.84
N PRO A 11 30.53 -19.90 -32.72
CA PRO A 11 30.80 -21.33 -32.82
C PRO A 11 31.39 -21.91 -31.53
N ALA A 12 32.38 -21.22 -30.94
CA ALA A 12 33.02 -21.66 -29.70
C ALA A 12 32.04 -21.69 -28.51
N PHE A 13 31.11 -20.73 -28.47
CA PHE A 13 30.04 -20.69 -27.46
C PHE A 13 29.09 -21.88 -27.60
N ILE A 14 28.61 -22.16 -28.81
CA ILE A 14 27.73 -23.31 -29.09
C ILE A 14 28.42 -24.62 -28.70
N ASP A 15 29.68 -24.82 -29.10
CA ASP A 15 30.46 -26.02 -28.77
C ASP A 15 30.62 -26.16 -27.25
N THR A 16 30.88 -25.05 -26.56
CA THR A 16 31.02 -25.03 -25.09
C THR A 16 29.70 -25.39 -24.39
N VAL A 17 28.57 -24.83 -24.83
CA VAL A 17 27.24 -25.16 -24.28
C VAL A 17 26.89 -26.62 -24.56
N ASN A 18 27.12 -27.12 -25.78
CA ASN A 18 26.84 -28.51 -26.13
C ASN A 18 27.69 -29.49 -25.30
N ARG A 19 28.96 -29.17 -25.05
CA ARG A 19 29.83 -29.98 -24.20
C ARG A 19 29.41 -29.95 -22.73
N LYS A 20 29.15 -28.77 -22.15
CA LYS A 20 28.81 -28.60 -20.72
C LYS A 20 27.37 -29.01 -20.39
N GLY A 21 26.45 -28.81 -21.32
CA GLY A 21 25.02 -29.01 -21.15
C GLY A 21 24.51 -30.42 -21.48
N ALA A 22 25.31 -31.25 -22.14
CA ALA A 22 24.88 -32.57 -22.63
C ALA A 22 24.28 -33.47 -21.54
N SER A 23 24.90 -33.52 -20.35
CA SER A 23 24.40 -34.33 -19.22
C SER A 23 23.07 -33.83 -18.64
N GLN A 24 22.69 -32.58 -18.95
CA GLN A 24 21.46 -31.93 -18.51
C GLN A 24 20.40 -31.86 -19.64
N GLY A 25 20.66 -32.50 -20.78
CA GLY A 25 19.76 -32.47 -21.94
C GLY A 25 19.73 -31.12 -22.67
N VAL A 26 20.70 -30.24 -22.44
CA VAL A 26 20.78 -28.93 -23.10
C VAL A 26 21.60 -29.04 -24.38
N ARG A 27 21.04 -28.55 -25.49
CA ARG A 27 21.70 -28.42 -26.80
C ARG A 27 21.58 -26.99 -27.30
N ALA A 28 22.65 -26.48 -27.90
CA ALA A 28 22.71 -25.20 -28.58
C ALA A 28 22.90 -25.38 -30.10
N GLU A 29 22.25 -24.50 -30.85
CA GLU A 29 22.39 -24.35 -32.30
C GLU A 29 22.24 -22.87 -32.70
N MET A 30 22.50 -22.56 -33.98
CA MET A 30 22.15 -21.24 -34.51
C MET A 30 20.65 -21.08 -34.59
N ALA A 31 20.15 -19.96 -34.07
CA ALA A 31 18.73 -19.66 -34.09
C ALA A 31 18.31 -19.33 -35.52
N THR A 32 17.30 -20.04 -36.01
CA THR A 32 16.67 -19.82 -37.31
C THR A 32 15.23 -19.36 -37.10
N PHE A 33 14.86 -18.28 -37.78
CA PHE A 33 13.54 -17.66 -37.73
C PHE A 33 12.96 -17.54 -39.14
N GLY A 34 11.64 -17.72 -39.26
CA GLY A 34 10.89 -17.60 -40.52
C GLY A 34 9.76 -16.57 -40.41
N GLY A 35 8.78 -16.63 -41.32
CA GLY A 35 7.55 -15.85 -41.21
C GLY A 35 6.68 -16.35 -40.06
N ALA A 36 7.05 -15.99 -38.84
CA ALA A 36 6.37 -16.44 -37.62
C ALA A 36 4.97 -15.83 -37.49
N HIS A 37 4.03 -16.65 -37.02
CA HIS A 37 2.69 -16.21 -36.66
C HIS A 37 2.69 -15.50 -35.30
N GLU A 38 1.62 -14.76 -34.98
CA GLU A 38 1.48 -14.04 -33.71
C GLU A 38 1.59 -14.97 -32.49
N ILE A 39 1.13 -16.22 -32.64
CA ILE A 39 1.21 -17.28 -31.64
C ILE A 39 1.84 -18.51 -32.33
N GLU A 40 3.09 -18.79 -31.99
CA GLU A 40 3.82 -19.97 -32.44
C GLU A 40 4.42 -20.67 -31.22
N GLU A 41 4.47 -22.01 -31.21
CA GLU A 41 5.10 -22.73 -30.12
C GLU A 41 6.60 -22.35 -30.02
N PRO A 42 7.09 -21.96 -28.83
CA PRO A 42 8.50 -21.61 -28.64
C PRO A 42 9.44 -22.75 -29.03
N ARG A 43 10.23 -22.55 -30.08
CA ARG A 43 11.25 -23.52 -30.54
C ARG A 43 12.46 -23.60 -29.61
N TYR A 44 12.82 -22.49 -28.96
CA TYR A 44 14.03 -22.39 -28.14
C TYR A 44 13.65 -22.06 -26.69
N ALA A 45 14.25 -22.75 -25.72
CA ALA A 45 14.08 -22.40 -24.31
C ALA A 45 14.83 -21.10 -23.95
N VAL A 46 15.99 -20.88 -24.58
CA VAL A 46 16.84 -19.70 -24.39
C VAL A 46 17.35 -19.21 -25.75
N ILE A 47 17.29 -17.90 -25.99
CA ILE A 47 17.92 -17.23 -27.13
C ILE A 47 18.96 -16.24 -26.62
N VAL A 48 20.19 -16.37 -27.10
CA VAL A 48 21.23 -15.34 -26.95
C VAL A 48 21.13 -14.40 -28.14
N ASP A 49 20.69 -13.17 -27.91
CA ASP A 49 20.51 -12.13 -28.92
C ASP A 49 21.78 -11.28 -29.05
N ARG A 50 22.35 -11.26 -30.27
CA ARG A 50 23.57 -10.49 -30.56
C ARG A 50 23.41 -9.44 -31.66
N ILE A 51 22.23 -9.30 -32.26
CA ILE A 51 22.08 -8.49 -33.50
C ILE A 51 20.71 -7.81 -33.64
N SER A 52 19.71 -8.15 -32.83
CA SER A 52 18.35 -7.66 -33.09
C SER A 52 18.19 -6.14 -32.88
N HIS A 53 19.14 -5.49 -32.19
CA HIS A 53 19.24 -4.02 -32.12
C HIS A 53 19.51 -3.35 -33.47
N GLU A 54 20.09 -4.07 -34.45
CA GLU A 54 20.29 -3.56 -35.82
C GLU A 54 19.21 -4.04 -36.80
N VAL A 55 18.48 -5.11 -36.46
CA VAL A 55 17.52 -5.76 -37.37
C VAL A 55 16.13 -5.83 -36.71
N PRO A 56 15.24 -4.85 -36.96
CA PRO A 56 13.93 -4.76 -36.31
C PRO A 56 13.05 -6.01 -36.43
N TYR A 57 13.19 -6.75 -37.54
CA TYR A 57 12.50 -8.03 -37.74
C TYR A 57 12.83 -9.04 -36.62
N TYR A 58 14.11 -9.21 -36.27
CA TYR A 58 14.49 -10.09 -35.17
C TYR A 58 13.96 -9.56 -33.84
N ARG A 59 14.03 -8.25 -33.60
CA ARG A 59 13.56 -7.65 -32.35
C ARG A 59 12.07 -7.90 -32.13
N ALA A 60 11.25 -7.71 -33.16
CA ALA A 60 9.82 -8.03 -33.13
C ALA A 60 9.56 -9.52 -32.82
N HIS A 61 10.30 -10.42 -33.46
CA HIS A 61 10.17 -11.86 -33.20
C HIS A 61 10.55 -12.23 -31.75
N LEU A 62 11.66 -11.68 -31.24
CA LEU A 62 12.14 -11.96 -29.89
C LEU A 62 11.16 -11.50 -28.80
N LYS A 63 10.48 -10.36 -28.99
CA LYS A 63 9.44 -9.90 -28.06
C LYS A 63 8.28 -10.89 -27.96
N SER A 64 7.81 -11.41 -29.09
CA SER A 64 6.76 -12.44 -29.10
C SER A 64 7.26 -13.75 -28.46
N ALA A 65 8.45 -14.20 -28.83
CA ALA A 65 9.05 -15.41 -28.26
C ALA A 65 9.21 -15.31 -26.74
N ALA A 66 9.60 -14.14 -26.22
CA ALA A 66 9.72 -13.86 -24.79
C ALA A 66 8.36 -13.94 -24.07
N LEU A 67 7.32 -13.33 -24.63
CA LEU A 67 5.96 -13.39 -24.10
C LEU A 67 5.42 -14.83 -24.04
N LEU A 68 5.74 -15.64 -25.06
CA LEU A 68 5.33 -17.04 -25.15
C LEU A 68 6.19 -17.99 -24.29
N GLY A 69 7.21 -17.47 -23.60
CA GLY A 69 7.94 -18.17 -22.54
C GLY A 69 9.40 -18.50 -22.83
N THR A 70 9.92 -18.13 -24.02
CA THR A 70 11.36 -18.21 -24.32
C THR A 70 12.13 -17.23 -23.43
N VAL A 71 13.25 -17.64 -22.87
CA VAL A 71 14.18 -16.70 -22.22
C VAL A 71 15.04 -16.04 -23.29
N VAL A 72 15.12 -14.72 -23.33
CA VAL A 72 16.03 -13.99 -24.23
C VAL A 72 17.09 -13.30 -23.38
N VAL A 73 18.36 -13.66 -23.56
CA VAL A 73 19.48 -12.99 -22.85
C VAL A 73 19.48 -11.53 -23.25
N ASN A 74 19.40 -10.66 -22.24
CA ASN A 74 19.02 -9.25 -22.35
C ASN A 74 17.57 -9.09 -22.82
N ASP A 75 16.77 -8.39 -22.01
CA ASP A 75 15.34 -8.17 -22.30
C ASP A 75 15.15 -7.47 -23.65
N PRO A 76 14.44 -8.08 -24.62
CA PRO A 76 14.19 -7.42 -25.90
C PRO A 76 13.23 -6.24 -25.78
N PHE A 77 12.50 -6.08 -24.68
CA PHE A 77 11.68 -4.89 -24.43
C PHE A 77 12.54 -3.75 -23.90
N TRP A 78 13.26 -3.98 -22.79
CA TRP A 78 14.14 -2.98 -22.20
C TRP A 78 15.22 -2.48 -23.16
N TRP A 79 15.91 -3.39 -23.87
CA TRP A 79 16.99 -3.01 -24.78
C TRP A 79 16.51 -2.10 -25.94
N GLU A 80 15.24 -2.15 -26.33
CA GLU A 80 14.72 -1.21 -27.32
C GLU A 80 14.39 0.18 -26.74
N ALA A 81 14.04 0.23 -25.45
CA ALA A 81 13.68 1.46 -24.75
C ALA A 81 14.88 2.22 -24.17
N ASP A 82 16.06 1.58 -24.10
CA ASP A 82 17.22 2.12 -23.40
C ASP A 82 18.05 3.12 -24.23
N GLU A 83 18.58 4.15 -23.55
CA GLU A 83 19.20 5.31 -24.16
C GLU A 83 20.25 5.97 -23.24
N LYS A 84 21.36 6.46 -23.82
CA LYS A 84 22.53 6.94 -23.06
C LYS A 84 22.24 8.10 -22.11
N PHE A 85 21.31 9.01 -22.44
CA PHE A 85 20.95 10.11 -21.55
C PHE A 85 20.23 9.63 -20.28
N PHE A 86 19.28 8.70 -20.45
CA PHE A 86 18.56 8.10 -19.35
C PHE A 86 19.52 7.33 -18.45
N GLU A 87 20.38 6.51 -19.04
CA GLU A 87 21.44 5.78 -18.37
C GLU A 87 22.35 6.66 -17.49
N CYS A 88 22.79 7.82 -18.00
CA CYS A 88 23.58 8.76 -17.21
C CYS A 88 22.78 9.30 -15.99
N THR A 89 21.48 9.54 -16.16
CA THR A 89 20.60 9.97 -15.07
C THR A 89 20.43 8.88 -14.03
N LEU A 90 20.23 7.64 -14.47
CA LEU A 90 20.12 6.45 -13.61
C LEU A 90 21.42 6.22 -12.82
N ALA A 91 22.57 6.20 -13.50
CA ALA A 91 23.88 6.01 -12.89
C ALA A 91 24.14 7.02 -11.76
N ARG A 92 23.84 8.30 -12.01
CA ARG A 92 23.97 9.36 -11.00
C ARG A 92 23.06 9.12 -9.79
N LYS A 93 21.83 8.62 -9.99
CA LYS A 93 20.92 8.24 -8.90
C LYS A 93 21.41 7.04 -8.09
N LEU A 94 22.12 6.11 -8.73
CA LEU A 94 22.74 4.94 -8.08
C LEU A 94 24.07 5.26 -7.37
N GLY A 95 24.52 6.52 -7.45
CA GLY A 95 25.79 6.97 -6.89
C GLY A 95 27.01 6.49 -7.69
N VAL A 96 26.83 6.13 -8.97
CA VAL A 96 27.92 5.87 -9.91
C VAL A 96 28.27 7.18 -10.61
N ALA A 97 29.57 7.52 -10.63
CA ALA A 97 30.01 8.74 -11.27
C ALA A 97 29.88 8.61 -12.80
N VAL A 98 29.34 9.65 -13.42
CA VAL A 98 29.22 9.80 -14.88
C VAL A 98 29.59 11.22 -15.26
N PRO A 99 30.11 11.47 -16.46
CA PRO A 99 30.41 12.83 -16.90
C PRO A 99 29.14 13.69 -16.91
N LYS A 100 29.30 15.01 -16.87
CA LYS A 100 28.14 15.90 -17.06
C LYS A 100 27.59 15.71 -18.47
N THR A 101 26.28 15.52 -18.59
CA THR A 101 25.63 15.19 -19.87
C THR A 101 24.36 15.99 -20.04
N VAL A 102 24.12 16.45 -21.26
CA VAL A 102 22.91 17.15 -21.70
C VAL A 102 22.37 16.45 -22.96
N VAL A 103 21.07 16.22 -23.02
CA VAL A 103 20.39 15.81 -24.26
C VAL A 103 20.02 17.05 -25.07
N LEU A 104 20.27 17.01 -26.38
CA LEU A 104 19.96 18.10 -27.30
C LEU A 104 18.72 17.73 -28.13
N PRO A 105 17.85 18.71 -28.46
CA PRO A 105 16.79 18.47 -29.43
C PRO A 105 17.38 18.11 -30.80
N ASN A 106 16.59 17.48 -31.66
CA ASN A 106 17.06 17.13 -32.99
C ASN A 106 17.32 18.41 -33.81
N LYS A 107 18.38 18.39 -34.63
CA LYS A 107 18.70 19.49 -35.54
C LYS A 107 17.67 19.62 -36.68
N SER A 108 17.17 18.49 -37.17
CA SER A 108 16.11 18.40 -38.18
C SER A 108 15.02 17.44 -37.73
N TYR A 109 13.84 17.54 -38.33
CA TYR A 109 12.69 16.71 -38.00
C TYR A 109 12.08 16.12 -39.27
N ILE A 110 11.31 15.04 -39.11
CA ILE A 110 10.50 14.46 -40.19
C ILE A 110 9.39 15.43 -40.61
N SER A 111 8.86 15.25 -41.82
CA SER A 111 7.85 16.16 -42.42
C SER A 111 6.59 16.35 -41.58
N ASP A 112 6.23 15.37 -40.76
CA ASP A 112 5.00 15.40 -39.94
C ASP A 112 5.16 16.25 -38.67
N ILE A 113 6.38 16.66 -38.33
CA ILE A 113 6.66 17.53 -37.18
C ILE A 113 6.75 18.98 -37.67
N SER A 114 5.79 19.79 -37.23
CA SER A 114 5.72 21.23 -37.50
C SER A 114 6.22 22.06 -36.30
N GLU A 115 6.40 23.37 -36.50
CA GLU A 115 6.69 24.30 -35.40
C GLU A 115 5.68 24.21 -34.26
N GLY A 116 4.39 24.01 -34.58
CA GLY A 116 3.34 23.81 -33.60
C GLY A 116 3.49 22.52 -32.76
N SER A 117 4.26 21.54 -33.25
CA SER A 117 4.61 20.31 -32.50
C SER A 117 5.73 20.57 -31.49
N LEU A 118 6.56 21.59 -31.72
CA LEU A 118 7.72 21.95 -30.91
C LEU A 118 7.43 23.09 -29.91
N ARG A 119 6.15 23.41 -29.65
CA ARG A 119 5.76 24.52 -28.75
C ARG A 119 6.30 24.43 -27.32
N ASN A 120 6.66 23.22 -26.88
CA ASN A 120 7.23 22.97 -25.55
C ASN A 120 8.78 22.99 -25.55
N LEU A 121 9.41 23.11 -26.72
CA LEU A 121 10.85 23.20 -26.86
C LEU A 121 11.28 24.66 -26.64
N GLN A 122 12.12 24.88 -25.63
CA GLN A 122 12.77 26.17 -25.47
C GLN A 122 13.78 26.38 -26.61
N TYR A 123 13.56 27.41 -27.43
CA TYR A 123 14.43 27.76 -28.54
C TYR A 123 14.53 29.29 -28.73
N PRO A 124 15.70 29.86 -29.09
CA PRO A 124 16.99 29.20 -29.31
C PRO A 124 17.55 28.56 -28.04
N LEU A 125 18.40 27.54 -28.22
CA LEU A 125 19.10 26.91 -27.10
C LEU A 125 20.11 27.89 -26.47
N ASP A 126 20.17 27.89 -25.14
CA ASP A 126 21.21 28.57 -24.38
C ASP A 126 22.53 27.77 -24.44
N TRP A 127 23.22 27.87 -25.57
CA TRP A 127 24.48 27.16 -25.81
C TRP A 127 25.57 27.54 -24.80
N ASP A 128 25.61 28.79 -24.35
CA ASP A 128 26.59 29.25 -23.38
C ASP A 128 26.31 28.66 -21.99
N GLY A 129 25.04 28.58 -21.58
CA GLY A 129 24.61 27.86 -20.38
C GLY A 129 24.92 26.36 -20.43
N ILE A 130 24.65 25.70 -21.56
CA ILE A 130 24.98 24.29 -21.78
C ILE A 130 26.49 24.05 -21.65
N LEU A 131 27.32 24.86 -22.31
CA LEU A 131 28.78 24.74 -22.25
C LEU A 131 29.33 25.10 -20.86
N LYS A 132 28.73 26.07 -20.16
CA LYS A 132 29.08 26.38 -18.77
C LYS A 132 28.83 25.17 -17.85
N TYR A 133 27.78 24.40 -18.09
CA TYR A 133 27.50 23.19 -17.33
C TYR A 133 28.44 22.04 -17.71
N VAL A 134 28.49 21.66 -18.99
CA VAL A 134 29.23 20.49 -19.47
C VAL A 134 30.74 20.70 -19.42
N GLY A 135 31.21 21.90 -19.78
CA GLY A 135 32.63 22.21 -19.96
C GLY A 135 33.17 21.80 -21.34
N LEU A 136 34.39 22.23 -21.62
CA LEU A 136 35.16 21.85 -22.82
C LEU A 136 36.53 21.28 -22.43
N PRO A 137 37.07 20.30 -23.17
CA PRO A 137 36.44 19.63 -24.32
C PRO A 137 35.21 18.80 -23.95
N ALA A 138 34.37 18.53 -24.94
CA ALA A 138 33.17 17.71 -24.80
C ALA A 138 33.05 16.70 -25.95
N ILE A 139 32.24 15.66 -25.75
CA ILE A 139 31.89 14.65 -26.74
C ILE A 139 30.43 14.84 -27.14
N LEU A 140 30.18 15.15 -28.41
CA LEU A 140 28.86 15.09 -29.02
C LEU A 140 28.69 13.71 -29.65
N LYS A 141 27.67 12.95 -29.22
CA LYS A 141 27.41 11.59 -29.73
C LYS A 141 25.91 11.28 -29.82
N PRO A 142 25.49 10.33 -30.66
CA PRO A 142 24.09 9.89 -30.70
C PRO A 142 23.63 9.31 -29.35
N ASN A 143 22.40 9.65 -28.95
CA ASN A 143 21.76 9.14 -27.72
C ASN A 143 21.54 7.61 -27.76
N THR A 144 21.35 7.07 -28.97
CA THR A 144 21.20 5.63 -29.23
C THR A 144 22.20 5.15 -30.28
N GLY A 145 22.51 3.85 -30.27
CA GLY A 145 23.45 3.22 -31.21
C GLY A 145 24.89 3.16 -30.73
N GLY A 146 25.76 2.50 -31.49
CA GLY A 146 27.14 2.19 -31.13
C GLY A 146 28.15 2.27 -32.27
N GLY A 147 29.37 1.79 -32.03
CA GLY A 147 30.40 1.64 -33.07
C GLY A 147 31.08 2.94 -33.50
N TRP A 148 31.16 3.95 -32.63
CA TRP A 148 31.86 5.23 -32.88
C TRP A 148 31.34 6.05 -34.08
N LYS A 149 30.16 5.73 -34.60
CA LYS A 149 29.52 6.47 -35.70
C LYS A 149 28.98 7.82 -35.18
N ASP A 150 29.28 8.89 -35.91
CA ASP A 150 28.84 10.26 -35.62
C ASP A 150 29.22 10.78 -34.21
N VAL A 151 30.39 10.36 -33.73
CA VAL A 151 30.96 10.81 -32.46
C VAL A 151 32.00 11.90 -32.74
N TYR A 152 31.79 13.08 -32.15
CA TYR A 152 32.66 14.24 -32.32
C TYR A 152 33.24 14.65 -30.97
N LYS A 153 34.56 14.80 -30.90
CA LYS A 153 35.19 15.58 -29.83
C LYS A 153 35.23 17.04 -30.27
N VAL A 154 34.74 17.93 -29.43
CA VAL A 154 34.68 19.36 -29.69
C VAL A 154 35.45 20.12 -28.62
N ASP A 155 36.31 21.03 -29.05
CA ASP A 155 37.17 21.85 -28.19
C ASP A 155 36.68 23.31 -28.12
N SER A 156 35.68 23.70 -28.95
CA SER A 156 35.09 25.04 -28.99
C SER A 156 33.56 25.02 -29.21
N LYS A 157 32.90 26.17 -29.01
CA LYS A 157 31.46 26.35 -29.29
C LYS A 157 31.19 26.23 -30.79
N GLU A 158 32.09 26.75 -31.62
CA GLU A 158 32.01 26.74 -33.07
C GLU A 158 32.05 25.30 -33.61
N GLU A 159 32.95 24.47 -33.07
CA GLU A 159 33.03 23.05 -33.41
C GLU A 159 31.78 22.28 -32.95
N LEU A 160 31.26 22.58 -31.76
CA LEU A 160 29.99 22.00 -31.27
C LEU A 160 28.83 22.31 -32.21
N LEU A 161 28.66 23.58 -32.59
CA LEU A 161 27.57 23.99 -33.48
C LEU A 161 27.71 23.36 -34.85
N TRP A 162 28.93 23.32 -35.41
CA TRP A 162 29.20 22.65 -36.68
C TRP A 162 28.84 21.16 -36.63
N ALA A 163 29.27 20.44 -35.58
CA ALA A 163 28.99 19.03 -35.41
C ALA A 163 27.49 18.76 -35.16
N PHE A 164 26.82 19.62 -34.39
CA PHE A 164 25.37 19.56 -34.19
C PHE A 164 24.61 19.78 -35.50
N ASP A 165 25.06 20.70 -36.34
CA ASP A 165 24.46 20.94 -37.66
C ASP A 165 24.59 19.71 -38.58
N GLN A 166 25.71 18.97 -38.51
CA GLN A 166 25.87 17.73 -39.27
C GLN A 166 24.86 16.65 -38.87
N SER A 167 24.39 16.65 -37.61
CA SER A 167 23.38 15.67 -37.13
C SER A 167 21.99 15.84 -37.80
N GLY A 168 21.76 16.98 -38.47
CA GLY A 168 20.52 17.28 -39.18
C GLY A 168 20.48 16.82 -40.63
N ALA A 169 21.57 16.27 -41.18
CA ALA A 169 21.66 15.91 -42.59
C ALA A 169 20.64 14.81 -42.98
N LEU A 170 19.67 15.18 -43.82
CA LEU A 170 18.66 14.28 -44.39
C LEU A 170 19.20 13.65 -45.68
N ALA A 171 20.12 12.69 -45.58
CA ALA A 171 20.40 11.80 -46.70
C ALA A 171 19.24 10.79 -46.85
N PRO A 172 18.91 10.31 -48.05
CA PRO A 172 17.92 9.24 -48.22
C PRO A 172 18.26 8.02 -47.35
N GLY A 173 17.35 7.66 -46.43
CA GLY A 173 17.56 6.57 -45.46
C GLY A 173 18.17 6.99 -44.11
N HIS A 174 18.55 8.25 -43.91
CA HIS A 174 18.98 8.79 -42.62
C HIS A 174 17.78 9.38 -41.84
N ARG A 175 17.53 8.88 -40.62
CA ARG A 175 16.60 9.51 -39.68
C ARG A 175 17.34 10.55 -38.83
N PRO A 176 16.72 11.71 -38.51
CA PRO A 176 17.30 12.66 -37.58
C PRO A 176 17.62 12.00 -36.24
N LYS A 177 18.80 12.29 -35.69
CA LYS A 177 19.30 11.67 -34.47
C LYS A 177 19.17 12.63 -33.30
N THR A 178 18.71 12.12 -32.17
CA THR A 178 18.85 12.82 -30.89
C THR A 178 20.29 12.68 -30.43
N MET A 179 20.92 13.80 -30.11
CA MET A 179 22.33 13.86 -29.71
C MET A 179 22.43 14.13 -28.21
N ILE A 180 23.50 13.66 -27.59
CA ILE A 180 23.91 14.05 -26.25
C ILE A 180 25.28 14.75 -26.30
N LEU A 181 25.44 15.79 -25.49
CA LEU A 181 26.71 16.45 -25.25
C LEU A 181 27.21 16.06 -23.86
N GLN A 182 28.41 15.49 -23.79
CA GLN A 182 28.97 14.90 -22.59
C GLN A 182 30.36 15.46 -22.30
N GLU A 183 30.66 15.75 -21.03
CA GLU A 183 31.99 16.21 -20.58
C GLU A 183 33.07 15.21 -21.02
N PHE A 184 34.16 15.70 -21.61
CA PHE A 184 35.32 14.87 -21.89
C PHE A 184 36.16 14.69 -20.62
N ILE A 185 36.17 13.47 -20.09
CA ILE A 185 37.03 13.12 -18.95
C ILE A 185 38.45 12.92 -19.49
N ARG A 186 39.42 13.72 -19.04
CA ARG A 186 40.84 13.42 -19.24
C ARG A 186 41.24 12.35 -18.21
N TRP A 187 41.58 11.15 -18.67
CA TRP A 187 41.81 10.00 -17.81
C TRP A 187 43.31 9.69 -17.61
N GLN A 188 43.65 9.14 -16.44
CA GLN A 188 44.97 8.52 -16.20
C GLN A 188 44.96 7.01 -16.43
N ASP A 189 43.78 6.38 -16.32
CA ASP A 189 43.57 4.97 -16.60
C ASP A 189 42.17 4.76 -17.21
N TYR A 190 41.97 3.65 -17.89
CA TYR A 190 40.69 3.35 -18.54
C TYR A 190 40.41 1.85 -18.43
N VAL A 191 39.21 1.51 -17.95
CA VAL A 191 38.84 0.14 -17.57
C VAL A 191 37.57 -0.24 -18.28
N ARG A 192 37.56 -1.41 -18.92
CA ARG A 192 36.36 -2.00 -19.53
C ARG A 192 36.00 -3.28 -18.80
N CYS A 193 34.76 -3.37 -18.34
CA CYS A 193 34.25 -4.52 -17.60
C CYS A 193 33.38 -5.36 -18.52
N ILE A 194 33.76 -6.62 -18.75
CA ILE A 194 32.85 -7.60 -19.36
C ILE A 194 31.92 -8.10 -18.25
N CYS A 195 30.61 -7.96 -18.45
CA CYS A 195 29.59 -8.28 -17.46
C CYS A 195 28.73 -9.45 -17.94
N ILE A 196 28.63 -10.51 -17.15
CA ILE A 196 27.83 -11.71 -17.47
C ILE A 196 26.99 -12.12 -16.25
N GLY A 197 25.71 -12.38 -16.48
CA GLY A 197 24.72 -12.78 -15.47
C GLY A 197 24.55 -11.77 -14.34
N ARG A 198 24.92 -10.50 -14.57
CA ARG A 198 24.93 -9.39 -13.61
C ARG A 198 25.82 -9.55 -12.36
N LYS A 199 26.52 -10.68 -12.25
CA LYS A 199 27.32 -11.06 -11.06
C LYS A 199 28.78 -11.33 -11.40
N ASP A 200 29.04 -11.88 -12.58
CA ASP A 200 30.39 -12.18 -13.04
C ASP A 200 30.88 -10.96 -13.82
N ILE A 201 31.75 -10.17 -13.18
CA ILE A 201 32.31 -8.94 -13.76
C ILE A 201 33.82 -9.11 -13.91
N LEU A 202 34.33 -8.90 -15.12
CA LEU A 202 35.76 -8.96 -15.44
C LEU A 202 36.27 -7.59 -15.88
N PRO A 203 36.86 -6.79 -14.95
CA PRO A 203 37.54 -5.54 -15.30
C PRO A 203 38.86 -5.82 -16.01
N ILE A 204 39.05 -5.23 -17.19
CA ILE A 204 40.27 -5.30 -17.98
C ILE A 204 40.70 -3.88 -18.29
N ARG A 205 42.00 -3.60 -18.19
CA ARG A 205 42.53 -2.31 -18.63
C ARG A 205 42.34 -2.18 -20.14
N TYR A 206 41.85 -1.03 -20.58
CA TYR A 206 41.41 -0.80 -21.95
C TYR A 206 42.00 0.49 -22.50
N ASP A 207 42.42 0.50 -23.76
CA ASP A 207 42.87 1.71 -24.46
C ASP A 207 41.94 1.99 -25.66
N PRO A 208 41.00 2.93 -25.53
CA PRO A 208 40.07 3.25 -26.62
C PRO A 208 40.76 3.87 -27.85
N THR A 209 42.00 4.34 -27.71
CA THR A 209 42.76 5.00 -28.78
C THR A 209 43.64 4.04 -29.59
N ALA A 210 43.88 2.84 -29.07
CA ALA A 210 44.67 1.81 -29.72
C ALA A 210 43.92 1.18 -30.93
N PRO A 211 44.66 0.55 -31.87
CA PRO A 211 44.06 -0.32 -32.89
C PRO A 211 43.12 -1.35 -32.26
N PHE A 212 42.04 -1.71 -32.95
CA PHE A 212 40.95 -2.52 -32.39
C PHE A 212 41.41 -3.78 -31.65
N SER A 213 42.33 -4.55 -32.24
CA SER A 213 42.87 -5.79 -31.64
C SER A 213 43.79 -5.55 -30.44
N GLU A 214 44.22 -4.32 -30.17
CA GLU A 214 45.16 -3.97 -29.10
C GLU A 214 44.50 -3.25 -27.92
N ARG A 215 43.19 -2.95 -28.02
CA ARG A 215 42.49 -2.16 -27.01
C ARG A 215 42.42 -2.84 -25.65
N TYR A 216 42.35 -4.17 -25.57
CA TYR A 216 42.40 -4.90 -24.30
C TYR A 216 43.85 -5.13 -23.84
N VAL A 217 44.27 -4.42 -22.79
CA VAL A 217 45.66 -4.39 -22.30
C VAL A 217 45.83 -5.35 -21.12
N VAL A 218 46.03 -6.63 -21.42
CA VAL A 218 46.18 -7.69 -20.39
C VAL A 218 47.54 -7.71 -19.69
N ALA A 219 48.60 -7.22 -20.34
CA ALA A 219 49.95 -7.20 -19.78
C ALA A 219 50.11 -6.23 -18.59
N ARG A 220 49.14 -5.33 -18.39
CA ARG A 220 49.14 -4.32 -17.34
C ARG A 220 47.80 -4.40 -16.58
N PRO A 221 47.68 -5.27 -15.56
CA PRO A 221 46.41 -5.49 -14.86
C PRO A 221 45.95 -4.24 -14.09
N VAL A 222 44.63 -4.11 -13.94
CA VAL A 222 44.00 -3.03 -13.17
C VAL A 222 44.42 -3.12 -11.70
N GLU A 223 44.77 -1.99 -11.09
CA GLU A 223 45.15 -1.96 -9.67
C GLU A 223 44.00 -2.41 -8.77
N ALA A 224 44.31 -3.11 -7.68
CA ALA A 224 43.32 -3.78 -6.83
C ALA A 224 42.16 -2.87 -6.39
N VAL A 225 42.46 -1.64 -5.95
CA VAL A 225 41.44 -0.68 -5.51
C VAL A 225 40.53 -0.24 -6.65
N LEU A 226 41.08 0.00 -7.85
CA LEU A 226 40.29 0.36 -9.03
C LEU A 226 39.48 -0.83 -9.54
N HIS A 227 40.05 -2.03 -9.48
CA HIS A 227 39.40 -3.28 -9.85
C HIS A 227 38.15 -3.55 -9.01
N GLU A 228 38.25 -3.44 -7.67
CA GLU A 228 37.10 -3.60 -6.77
C GLU A 228 36.01 -2.54 -7.00
N LYS A 229 36.41 -1.28 -7.22
CA LYS A 229 35.46 -0.20 -7.55
C LYS A 229 34.74 -0.47 -8.87
N ALA A 230 35.48 -0.91 -9.90
CA ALA A 230 34.93 -1.23 -11.21
C ALA A 230 33.90 -2.36 -11.13
N ILE A 231 34.19 -3.43 -10.40
CA ILE A 231 33.23 -4.53 -10.17
C ILE A 231 31.96 -4.00 -9.51
N ARG A 232 32.11 -3.26 -8.40
CA ARG A 232 30.96 -2.72 -7.65
C ARG A 232 30.09 -1.82 -8.51
N ASP A 233 30.69 -0.87 -9.22
CA ASP A 233 29.95 0.14 -9.95
C ASP A 233 29.35 -0.45 -11.24
N ALA A 234 30.04 -1.36 -11.92
CA ALA A 234 29.47 -2.11 -13.06
C ALA A 234 28.30 -2.99 -12.62
N THR A 235 28.43 -3.73 -11.49
CA THR A 235 27.34 -4.57 -10.94
C THR A 235 26.08 -3.73 -10.71
N LYS A 236 26.21 -2.56 -10.08
CA LYS A 236 25.06 -1.66 -9.86
C LYS A 236 24.36 -1.26 -11.15
N LEU A 237 25.13 -0.97 -12.21
CA LEU A 237 24.57 -0.56 -13.49
C LEU A 237 23.84 -1.71 -14.17
N VAL A 238 24.48 -2.86 -14.34
CA VAL A 238 23.88 -4.01 -15.04
C VAL A 238 22.74 -4.65 -14.25
N ASP A 239 22.75 -4.58 -12.91
CA ASP A 239 21.60 -4.99 -12.10
C ASP A 239 20.41 -4.05 -12.26
N ALA A 240 20.66 -2.73 -12.30
CA ALA A 240 19.60 -1.75 -12.45
C ALA A 240 18.99 -1.75 -13.87
N LEU A 241 19.82 -1.97 -14.88
CA LEU A 241 19.42 -2.05 -16.28
C LEU A 241 18.94 -3.46 -16.69
N GLY A 242 19.11 -4.46 -15.83
CA GLY A 242 18.67 -5.82 -16.11
C GLY A 242 19.44 -6.54 -17.22
N TYR A 243 20.65 -6.09 -17.57
CA TYR A 243 21.47 -6.70 -18.62
C TYR A 243 22.18 -7.96 -18.13
N ASP A 244 21.79 -9.11 -18.68
CA ASP A 244 22.47 -10.39 -18.51
C ASP A 244 23.88 -10.37 -19.12
N MET A 245 24.10 -9.60 -20.17
CA MET A 245 25.37 -9.49 -20.87
C MET A 245 25.58 -8.05 -21.33
N ASP A 246 26.70 -7.44 -20.94
CA ASP A 246 27.00 -6.04 -21.27
C ASP A 246 28.50 -5.75 -21.13
N THR A 247 28.96 -4.59 -21.64
CA THR A 247 30.24 -4.01 -21.21
C THR A 247 30.09 -2.62 -20.66
N VAL A 248 30.69 -2.39 -19.49
CA VAL A 248 30.76 -1.09 -18.83
C VAL A 248 32.17 -0.51 -18.94
N GLU A 249 32.30 0.68 -19.54
CA GLU A 249 33.56 1.41 -19.70
C GLU A 249 33.68 2.55 -18.69
N PHE A 250 34.82 2.62 -18.01
CA PHE A 250 35.18 3.64 -17.03
C PHE A 250 36.44 4.39 -17.41
N ALA A 251 36.33 5.73 -17.49
CA ALA A 251 37.49 6.62 -17.50
C ALA A 251 37.87 6.96 -16.05
N VAL A 252 39.14 6.77 -15.69
CA VAL A 252 39.63 7.03 -14.34
C VAL A 252 40.27 8.41 -14.29
N ARG A 253 39.70 9.32 -13.49
CA ARG A 253 40.27 10.65 -13.20
C ARG A 253 40.42 10.81 -11.69
N ASP A 254 41.66 10.97 -11.22
CA ASP A 254 42.00 11.21 -9.81
C ASP A 254 41.43 10.13 -8.86
N GLY A 255 41.48 8.86 -9.31
CA GLY A 255 40.98 7.69 -8.56
C GLY A 255 39.45 7.52 -8.57
N VAL A 256 38.72 8.36 -9.31
CA VAL A 256 37.27 8.26 -9.56
C VAL A 256 37.01 7.57 -10.90
N LEU A 257 36.14 6.57 -10.90
CA LEU A 257 35.70 5.88 -12.12
C LEU A 257 34.44 6.56 -12.66
N TYR A 258 34.57 7.24 -13.79
CA TYR A 258 33.45 7.82 -14.51
C TYR A 258 32.95 6.82 -15.56
N ALA A 259 31.71 6.33 -15.45
CA ALA A 259 31.13 5.47 -16.48
C ALA A 259 30.86 6.29 -17.75
N ILE A 260 31.48 5.91 -18.87
CA ILE A 260 31.47 6.65 -20.13
C ILE A 260 30.56 6.01 -21.17
N ASP A 261 30.54 4.67 -21.20
CA ASP A 261 29.74 3.86 -22.11
C ASP A 261 29.34 2.56 -21.43
N PHE A 262 28.05 2.31 -21.31
CA PHE A 262 27.47 1.12 -20.68
C PHE A 262 26.13 0.71 -21.31
N LEU A 263 25.89 1.20 -22.54
CA LEU A 263 24.81 0.74 -23.42
C LEU A 263 25.42 -0.17 -24.48
N ASN A 264 26.06 -1.26 -24.08
CA ASN A 264 26.65 -2.21 -25.02
C ASN A 264 26.31 -3.67 -24.73
N PRO A 265 25.02 -4.03 -24.76
CA PRO A 265 24.52 -5.39 -24.46
C PRO A 265 24.82 -6.45 -25.53
N ALA A 266 25.56 -6.11 -26.59
CA ALA A 266 26.14 -7.06 -27.54
C ALA A 266 27.62 -6.74 -27.76
N PRO A 267 28.47 -6.81 -26.73
CA PRO A 267 29.86 -6.36 -26.80
C PRO A 267 30.72 -7.25 -27.69
N ASP A 268 31.69 -6.69 -28.40
CA ASP A 268 32.70 -7.47 -29.11
C ASP A 268 33.40 -8.46 -28.15
N LEU A 269 33.33 -9.75 -28.49
CA LEU A 269 34.00 -10.84 -27.79
C LEU A 269 34.89 -11.66 -28.73
N ASP A 270 35.36 -11.07 -29.83
CA ASP A 270 36.25 -11.80 -30.73
C ASP A 270 37.58 -12.14 -30.05
N SER A 271 38.02 -13.39 -30.19
CA SER A 271 39.20 -13.94 -29.48
C SER A 271 40.49 -13.14 -29.67
N PHE A 272 40.71 -12.56 -30.86
CA PHE A 272 41.88 -11.73 -31.16
C PHE A 272 41.84 -10.35 -30.47
N SER A 273 40.64 -9.87 -30.14
CA SER A 273 40.37 -8.60 -29.49
C SER A 273 40.49 -8.73 -27.97
N VAL A 274 39.61 -9.52 -27.32
CA VAL A 274 39.52 -9.64 -25.85
C VAL A 274 40.69 -10.43 -25.23
N LYS A 275 41.48 -11.12 -26.04
CA LYS A 275 42.57 -12.03 -25.66
C LYS A 275 42.08 -13.35 -25.06
N GLU A 276 42.93 -14.37 -25.17
CA GLU A 276 42.60 -15.77 -24.92
C GLU A 276 41.99 -16.03 -23.53
N GLN A 277 42.57 -15.47 -22.46
CA GLN A 277 42.08 -15.69 -21.10
C GLN A 277 40.68 -15.09 -20.87
N ALA A 278 40.45 -13.85 -21.33
CA ALA A 278 39.14 -13.22 -21.19
C ALA A 278 38.10 -13.87 -22.11
N PHE A 279 38.51 -14.33 -23.30
CA PHE A 279 37.66 -15.11 -24.20
C PHE A 279 37.19 -16.42 -23.56
N ALA A 280 38.13 -17.19 -22.98
CA ALA A 280 37.82 -18.43 -22.27
C ALA A 280 36.89 -18.18 -21.07
N TRP A 281 37.15 -17.11 -20.30
CA TRP A 281 36.31 -16.70 -19.19
C TRP A 281 34.88 -16.34 -19.65
N ALA A 282 34.75 -15.56 -20.73
CA ALA A 282 33.45 -15.17 -21.25
C ALA A 282 32.65 -16.39 -21.75
N LEU A 283 33.29 -17.34 -22.44
CA LEU A 283 32.68 -18.60 -22.85
C LEU A 283 32.19 -19.42 -21.64
N GLU A 284 33.01 -19.52 -20.60
CA GLU A 284 32.68 -20.25 -19.38
C GLU A 284 31.45 -19.66 -18.69
N LYS A 285 31.48 -18.36 -18.39
CA LYS A 285 30.40 -17.70 -17.64
C LYS A 285 29.11 -17.61 -18.44
N MET A 286 29.21 -17.30 -19.74
CA MET A 286 28.03 -17.20 -20.59
C MET A 286 27.36 -18.57 -20.79
N SER A 287 28.16 -19.64 -20.91
CA SER A 287 27.61 -20.99 -21.04
C SER A 287 26.93 -21.46 -19.75
N ASP A 288 27.50 -21.15 -18.58
CA ASP A 288 26.87 -21.44 -17.29
C ASP A 288 25.53 -20.71 -17.13
N LEU A 289 25.50 -19.42 -17.48
CA LEU A 289 24.27 -18.63 -17.43
C LEU A 289 23.18 -19.23 -18.32
N VAL A 290 23.48 -19.48 -19.59
CA VAL A 290 22.51 -20.00 -20.56
C VAL A 290 22.02 -21.40 -20.20
N ILE A 291 22.91 -22.29 -19.73
CA ILE A 291 22.51 -23.63 -19.26
C ILE A 291 21.61 -23.50 -18.02
N SER A 292 21.92 -22.59 -17.10
CA SER A 292 21.07 -22.37 -15.91
C SER A 292 19.67 -21.85 -16.27
N TYR A 293 19.55 -20.99 -17.29
CA TYR A 293 18.26 -20.54 -17.80
C TYR A 293 17.51 -21.66 -18.54
N ALA A 294 18.21 -22.45 -19.35
CA ALA A 294 17.60 -23.54 -20.13
C ALA A 294 17.05 -24.66 -19.24
N THR A 295 17.74 -24.96 -18.13
CA THR A 295 17.32 -25.97 -17.13
C THR A 295 16.34 -25.42 -16.09
N GLY A 296 16.12 -24.10 -16.08
CA GLY A 296 15.30 -23.42 -15.07
C GLY A 296 15.96 -23.29 -13.69
N ALA A 297 17.25 -23.66 -13.55
CA ALA A 297 18.03 -23.49 -12.33
C ALA A 297 18.23 -22.01 -11.95
N ALA A 298 18.20 -21.12 -12.94
CA ALA A 298 18.10 -19.68 -12.74
C ALA A 298 16.98 -19.10 -13.60
N GLN A 299 16.53 -17.91 -13.24
CA GLN A 299 15.55 -17.15 -13.99
C GLN A 299 16.05 -15.72 -14.20
N PRO A 300 15.83 -15.16 -15.39
CA PRO A 300 16.14 -13.75 -15.65
C PRO A 300 15.22 -12.83 -14.84
N PRO A 301 15.69 -11.64 -14.46
CA PRO A 301 14.98 -10.77 -13.52
C PRO A 301 13.63 -10.30 -14.09
N TRP A 302 13.57 -10.05 -15.40
CA TRP A 302 12.38 -9.59 -16.12
C TRP A 302 11.32 -10.71 -16.35
N ARG A 303 11.62 -12.01 -16.11
CA ARG A 303 10.74 -13.13 -16.59
C ARG A 303 9.38 -13.14 -15.93
N ASN A 304 9.28 -12.56 -14.74
CA ASN A 304 8.04 -12.43 -13.99
C ASN A 304 7.45 -11.02 -14.04
N GLU A 305 8.08 -10.05 -14.71
CA GLU A 305 7.50 -8.72 -14.92
C GLU A 305 6.44 -8.75 -16.02
N GLN A 306 6.47 -9.77 -16.88
CA GLN A 306 5.47 -10.03 -17.91
C GLN A 306 4.46 -11.13 -17.53
N ARG A 307 4.48 -11.60 -16.27
CA ARG A 307 3.45 -12.46 -15.65
C ARG A 307 2.85 -11.71 -14.45
N PRO A 308 1.58 -11.89 -14.08
CA PRO A 308 1.02 -11.20 -12.92
C PRO A 308 1.86 -11.51 -11.67
N GLY A 309 2.46 -10.49 -11.05
CA GLY A 309 3.27 -10.66 -9.86
C GLY A 309 2.43 -11.16 -8.68
N VAL A 310 3.06 -11.54 -7.56
CA VAL A 310 2.33 -11.93 -6.32
C VAL A 310 1.34 -10.84 -5.88
N ALA A 311 1.65 -9.57 -6.14
CA ALA A 311 0.76 -8.44 -5.91
C ALA A 311 -0.48 -8.49 -6.83
N ASP A 312 -0.30 -8.64 -8.15
CA ASP A 312 -1.41 -8.67 -9.11
C ASP A 312 -2.32 -9.89 -8.92
N ALA A 313 -1.73 -11.07 -8.66
CA ALA A 313 -2.49 -12.27 -8.32
C ALA A 313 -3.29 -12.07 -7.03
N SER A 314 -2.72 -11.38 -6.03
CA SER A 314 -3.45 -11.00 -4.82
C SER A 314 -4.55 -9.97 -5.09
N ALA A 315 -4.31 -9.02 -6.00
CA ALA A 315 -5.31 -8.04 -6.41
C ALA A 315 -6.52 -8.69 -7.05
N ALA A 316 -6.30 -9.66 -7.96
CA ALA A 316 -7.37 -10.44 -8.57
C ALA A 316 -8.19 -11.20 -7.53
N VAL A 317 -7.53 -11.90 -6.59
CA VAL A 317 -8.22 -12.66 -5.52
C VAL A 317 -9.00 -11.74 -4.58
N LEU A 318 -8.46 -10.56 -4.24
CA LEU A 318 -9.15 -9.59 -3.38
C LEU A 318 -10.39 -9.03 -4.06
N THR A 319 -10.26 -8.60 -5.32
CA THR A 319 -11.37 -8.04 -6.11
C THR A 319 -12.47 -9.08 -6.34
N GLU A 320 -12.10 -10.28 -6.78
CA GLU A 320 -13.04 -11.38 -7.02
C GLU A 320 -13.72 -11.82 -5.72
N GLY A 321 -12.94 -12.05 -4.67
CA GLY A 321 -13.47 -12.52 -3.39
C GLY A 321 -14.45 -11.53 -2.75
N GLN A 322 -14.22 -10.23 -2.90
CA GLN A 322 -15.18 -9.22 -2.44
C GLN A 322 -16.46 -9.21 -3.27
N ARG A 323 -16.36 -9.38 -4.60
CA ARG A 323 -17.52 -9.50 -5.48
C ARG A 323 -18.38 -10.72 -5.15
N GLU A 324 -17.76 -11.89 -5.05
CA GLU A 324 -18.42 -13.16 -4.68
C GLU A 324 -19.17 -13.06 -3.35
N ALA A 325 -18.52 -12.47 -2.34
CA ALA A 325 -19.07 -12.37 -1.00
C ALA A 325 -20.04 -11.18 -0.81
N ARG A 326 -20.26 -10.36 -1.86
CA ARG A 326 -20.95 -9.06 -1.77
C ARG A 326 -20.39 -8.20 -0.63
N ALA A 327 -19.05 -8.18 -0.52
CA ALA A 327 -18.31 -7.52 0.53
C ALA A 327 -18.18 -6.02 0.21
N VAL A 328 -19.30 -5.32 0.33
CA VAL A 328 -19.46 -3.90 -0.01
C VAL A 328 -20.08 -3.10 1.13
N PHE A 329 -19.78 -1.80 1.16
CA PHE A 329 -20.45 -0.79 1.98
C PHE A 329 -21.12 0.22 1.05
N GLY A 330 -22.45 0.15 0.94
CA GLY A 330 -23.16 0.72 -0.20
C GLY A 330 -22.68 0.04 -1.48
N ASP A 331 -22.22 0.82 -2.46
CA ASP A 331 -21.70 0.30 -3.74
C ASP A 331 -20.17 0.15 -3.77
N ARG A 332 -19.48 0.47 -2.67
CA ARG A 332 -18.01 0.48 -2.61
C ARG A 332 -17.45 -0.81 -2.02
N PRO A 333 -16.33 -1.34 -2.53
CA PRO A 333 -15.65 -2.48 -1.89
C PRO A 333 -15.19 -2.12 -0.48
N LEU A 334 -15.24 -3.07 0.44
CA LEU A 334 -14.84 -2.85 1.83
C LEU A 334 -13.35 -2.61 1.98
N CYS A 335 -12.54 -3.32 1.20
CA CYS A 335 -11.10 -3.37 1.31
C CYS A 335 -10.43 -3.02 -0.03
N VAL A 336 -9.47 -2.12 0.02
CA VAL A 336 -8.60 -1.79 -1.12
C VAL A 336 -7.14 -2.15 -0.84
N SER A 337 -6.79 -2.66 0.34
CA SER A 337 -5.40 -3.00 0.65
C SER A 337 -5.08 -4.49 0.48
N LEU A 338 -3.89 -4.80 -0.03
CA LEU A 338 -3.36 -6.17 -0.12
C LEU A 338 -2.73 -6.69 1.19
N ARG A 339 -2.64 -5.85 2.22
CA ARG A 339 -2.00 -6.19 3.50
C ARG A 339 -3.02 -6.08 4.65
N PRO A 340 -3.08 -7.05 5.57
CA PRO A 340 -3.89 -6.94 6.78
C PRO A 340 -3.22 -6.04 7.82
N ASN A 341 -3.98 -5.62 8.83
CA ASN A 341 -3.36 -5.08 10.03
C ASN A 341 -2.60 -6.19 10.78
N LEU A 342 -1.38 -5.91 11.22
CA LEU A 342 -0.52 -6.88 11.90
C LEU A 342 -0.24 -6.42 13.32
N VAL A 343 -0.61 -7.23 14.30
CA VAL A 343 -0.45 -6.91 15.72
C VAL A 343 0.35 -8.02 16.39
N SER A 344 1.35 -7.66 17.20
CA SER A 344 2.08 -8.65 18.01
C SER A 344 1.20 -9.17 19.15
N ARG A 345 1.42 -10.41 19.59
CA ARG A 345 0.73 -10.97 20.77
C ARG A 345 0.84 -10.07 22.01
N ARG A 346 2.00 -9.47 22.24
CA ARG A 346 2.25 -8.57 23.37
C ARG A 346 1.38 -7.31 23.29
N ALA A 347 1.30 -6.70 22.11
CA ALA A 347 0.47 -5.53 21.87
C ALA A 347 -1.02 -5.85 22.06
N LEU A 348 -1.49 -6.96 21.47
CA LEU A 348 -2.88 -7.40 21.64
C LEU A 348 -3.24 -7.64 23.11
N ALA A 349 -2.36 -8.28 23.88
CA ALA A 349 -2.58 -8.51 25.31
C ALA A 349 -2.70 -7.17 26.09
N ALA A 350 -1.88 -6.18 25.76
CA ALA A 350 -1.96 -4.86 26.38
C ALA A 350 -3.28 -4.13 26.03
N TYR A 351 -3.71 -4.16 24.77
CA TYR A 351 -4.97 -3.54 24.35
C TYR A 351 -6.18 -4.26 24.93
N THR A 352 -6.09 -5.59 25.06
CA THR A 352 -7.12 -6.41 25.70
C THR A 352 -7.29 -6.00 27.16
N ALA A 353 -6.21 -5.98 27.95
CA ALA A 353 -6.27 -5.58 29.35
C ALA A 353 -6.84 -4.16 29.54
N ALA A 354 -6.46 -3.22 28.68
CA ALA A 354 -7.00 -1.85 28.69
C ALA A 354 -8.51 -1.83 28.40
N SER A 355 -8.94 -2.49 27.32
CA SER A 355 -10.33 -2.54 26.88
C SER A 355 -11.24 -3.15 27.95
N GLU A 356 -10.85 -4.29 28.51
CA GLU A 356 -11.65 -5.02 29.50
C GLU A 356 -11.74 -4.24 30.83
N THR A 357 -10.66 -3.57 31.23
CA THR A 357 -10.65 -2.71 32.43
C THR A 357 -11.60 -1.52 32.24
N LEU A 358 -11.56 -0.86 31.08
CA LEU A 358 -12.44 0.26 30.76
C LEU A 358 -13.91 -0.17 30.65
N TYR A 359 -14.19 -1.33 30.06
CA TYR A 359 -15.54 -1.90 30.05
C TYR A 359 -16.09 -2.08 31.48
N GLY A 360 -15.26 -2.58 32.39
CA GLY A 360 -15.61 -2.64 33.82
C GLY A 360 -15.87 -1.26 34.43
N ALA A 361 -15.19 -0.21 33.97
CA ALA A 361 -15.41 1.16 34.42
C ALA A 361 -16.76 1.71 33.92
N PHE A 362 -17.08 1.49 32.64
CA PHE A 362 -18.40 1.81 32.07
C PHE A 362 -19.53 1.07 32.77
N ALA A 363 -19.34 -0.20 33.15
CA ALA A 363 -20.33 -0.95 33.92
C ALA A 363 -20.57 -0.37 35.32
N ARG A 364 -19.56 0.26 35.94
CA ARG A 364 -19.75 1.00 37.21
C ARG A 364 -20.47 2.31 36.98
N LEU A 365 -20.09 3.06 35.95
CA LEU A 365 -20.77 4.28 35.55
C LEU A 365 -22.25 4.00 35.28
N GLU A 366 -22.58 2.94 34.54
CA GLU A 366 -23.96 2.52 34.28
C GLU A 366 -24.76 2.32 35.58
N LYS A 367 -24.20 1.59 36.55
CA LYS A 367 -24.87 1.36 37.84
C LYS A 367 -25.10 2.66 38.59
N ALA A 368 -24.12 3.57 38.59
CA ALA A 368 -24.25 4.88 39.21
C ALA A 368 -25.32 5.72 38.51
N LEU A 369 -25.32 5.74 37.17
CA LEU A 369 -26.34 6.40 36.36
C LEU A 369 -27.72 5.83 36.66
N LEU A 370 -27.92 4.52 36.73
CA LEU A 370 -29.24 3.96 37.06
C LEU A 370 -29.74 4.36 38.46
N ALA A 371 -28.83 4.58 39.42
CA ALA A 371 -29.17 4.92 40.80
C ALA A 371 -29.34 6.43 41.07
N ASP A 372 -28.65 7.29 40.30
CA ASP A 372 -28.55 8.73 40.58
C ASP A 372 -29.06 9.57 39.40
N GLU A 373 -30.21 10.22 39.60
CA GLU A 373 -30.81 11.12 38.61
C GLU A 373 -29.97 12.35 38.33
N VAL A 374 -29.30 12.92 39.35
CA VAL A 374 -28.46 14.11 39.19
C VAL A 374 -27.27 13.78 38.30
N LEU A 375 -26.65 12.61 38.51
CA LEU A 375 -25.59 12.14 37.63
C LEU A 375 -26.09 11.87 36.21
N ARG A 376 -27.29 11.26 36.04
CA ARG A 376 -27.87 11.05 34.69
C ARG A 376 -28.12 12.32 33.93
N ARG A 377 -28.54 13.40 34.60
CA ARG A 377 -28.75 14.71 33.96
C ARG A 377 -27.48 15.26 33.31
N GLU A 378 -26.29 14.83 33.74
CA GLU A 378 -25.05 15.25 33.06
C GLU A 378 -24.98 14.72 31.63
N LEU A 379 -25.64 13.60 31.29
CA LEU A 379 -25.63 12.98 29.97
C LEU A 379 -26.43 13.74 28.89
N ASP A 380 -27.28 14.71 29.26
CA ASP A 380 -28.21 15.39 28.35
C ASP A 380 -29.04 14.40 27.51
N LEU A 381 -29.72 13.48 28.21
CA LEU A 381 -30.72 12.61 27.58
C LEU A 381 -32.00 13.40 27.29
N ASP A 382 -32.60 13.14 26.13
CA ASP A 382 -34.00 13.52 25.92
C ASP A 382 -34.90 12.75 26.91
N PRO A 383 -36.03 13.32 27.39
CA PRO A 383 -36.90 12.63 28.36
C PRO A 383 -37.36 11.24 27.92
N GLU A 384 -37.61 11.03 26.62
CA GLU A 384 -37.98 9.72 26.09
C GLU A 384 -36.77 8.78 26.02
N GLU A 385 -35.57 9.29 25.72
CA GLU A 385 -34.33 8.51 25.82
C GLU A 385 -34.12 8.00 27.24
N GLU A 386 -34.28 8.87 28.25
CA GLU A 386 -34.14 8.49 29.65
C GLU A 386 -35.19 7.43 30.05
N ARG A 387 -36.47 7.66 29.70
CA ARG A 387 -37.55 6.72 29.99
C ARG A 387 -37.27 5.33 29.43
N LEU A 388 -36.81 5.25 28.18
CA LEU A 388 -36.48 3.98 27.52
C LEU A 388 -35.20 3.37 28.09
N ALA A 389 -34.21 4.18 28.45
CA ALA A 389 -32.97 3.68 29.03
C ALA A 389 -33.16 3.07 30.43
N LEU A 390 -34.09 3.61 31.22
CA LEU A 390 -34.38 3.11 32.57
C LEU A 390 -35.17 1.79 32.56
N ALA A 391 -35.91 1.47 31.49
CA ALA A 391 -36.61 0.20 31.36
C ALA A 391 -35.66 -1.00 31.48
N ASP A 392 -36.10 -2.07 32.16
CA ASP A 392 -35.30 -3.27 32.39
C ASP A 392 -35.16 -4.12 31.11
N PRO A 393 -33.95 -4.29 30.56
CA PRO A 393 -33.73 -5.10 29.37
C PRO A 393 -33.83 -6.61 29.64
N GLY A 394 -33.93 -7.04 30.91
CA GLY A 394 -34.02 -8.44 31.29
C GLY A 394 -32.69 -9.19 31.33
N PHE A 395 -31.55 -8.48 31.20
CA PHE A 395 -30.20 -9.03 31.34
C PHE A 395 -29.21 -7.99 31.88
N GLY A 396 -28.11 -8.46 32.49
CA GLY A 396 -27.27 -7.66 33.38
C GLY A 396 -26.28 -6.66 32.75
N ALA A 397 -26.23 -6.52 31.41
CA ALA A 397 -25.36 -5.54 30.75
C ALA A 397 -26.14 -4.86 29.62
N SER A 398 -26.20 -3.53 29.56
CA SER A 398 -26.93 -2.85 28.48
C SER A 398 -26.28 -2.99 27.10
N SER A 399 -24.95 -3.06 27.07
CA SER A 399 -24.10 -3.21 25.88
C SER A 399 -23.30 -4.52 25.94
N PRO A 400 -23.98 -5.67 25.76
CA PRO A 400 -23.31 -6.96 25.79
C PRO A 400 -22.45 -7.22 24.54
N SER A 401 -22.64 -6.44 23.48
CA SER A 401 -21.74 -6.33 22.34
C SER A 401 -21.37 -4.87 22.15
N SER A 402 -20.10 -4.50 22.21
CA SER A 402 -19.66 -3.11 22.09
C SER A 402 -18.34 -3.00 21.33
N ARG A 403 -17.98 -1.79 20.92
CA ARG A 403 -16.66 -1.51 20.33
C ARG A 403 -16.08 -0.25 20.95
N LEU A 404 -14.80 -0.27 21.31
CA LEU A 404 -14.08 0.91 21.74
C LEU A 404 -13.22 1.37 20.56
N ASP A 405 -13.43 2.58 20.07
CA ASP A 405 -12.71 3.07 18.90
C ASP A 405 -11.49 3.87 19.37
N GLY A 406 -10.30 3.52 18.86
CA GLY A 406 -9.06 4.01 19.45
C GLY A 406 -7.84 4.02 18.53
N PHE A 407 -6.84 4.79 18.93
CA PHE A 407 -5.59 4.96 18.22
C PHE A 407 -4.41 4.50 19.07
N VAL A 408 -3.46 3.80 18.44
CA VAL A 408 -2.25 3.33 19.12
C VAL A 408 -1.10 4.27 18.77
N SER A 409 -0.49 4.86 19.79
CA SER A 409 0.73 5.64 19.66
C SER A 409 1.62 5.39 20.87
N ASP A 410 2.91 5.18 20.63
CA ASP A 410 3.92 4.85 21.66
C ASP A 410 3.54 3.61 22.50
N GLY A 411 2.91 2.62 21.86
CA GLY A 411 2.45 1.39 22.50
C GLY A 411 1.26 1.57 23.45
N VAL A 412 0.65 2.76 23.49
CA VAL A 412 -0.54 3.05 24.30
C VAL A 412 -1.73 3.27 23.37
N ILE A 413 -2.78 2.46 23.55
CA ILE A 413 -4.08 2.67 22.91
C ILE A 413 -4.85 3.78 23.64
N ARG A 414 -5.38 4.75 22.92
CA ARG A 414 -6.25 5.81 23.47
C ARG A 414 -7.60 5.77 22.77
N TYR A 415 -8.68 5.66 23.54
CA TYR A 415 -10.03 5.50 23.03
C TYR A 415 -10.74 6.84 22.97
N VAL A 416 -11.26 7.17 21.79
CA VAL A 416 -11.91 8.45 21.51
C VAL A 416 -13.43 8.34 21.46
N GLU A 417 -13.96 7.11 21.41
CA GLU A 417 -15.39 6.83 21.32
C GLU A 417 -15.74 5.43 21.86
N TYR A 418 -16.94 5.31 22.45
CA TYR A 418 -17.51 4.04 22.91
C TYR A 418 -18.81 3.73 22.15
N ASN A 419 -18.72 2.76 21.24
CA ASN A 419 -19.85 2.29 20.44
C ASN A 419 -20.62 1.22 21.21
N ALA A 420 -21.56 1.69 22.05
CA ALA A 420 -22.31 0.87 23.00
C ALA A 420 -23.65 0.33 22.43
N GLU A 421 -24.26 1.02 21.46
CA GLU A 421 -25.59 0.65 20.92
C GLU A 421 -25.50 -0.39 19.80
N SER A 422 -24.74 -0.15 18.73
CA SER A 422 -24.78 -1.00 17.53
C SER A 422 -23.42 -1.05 16.83
N PRO A 423 -22.43 -1.77 17.39
CA PRO A 423 -21.14 -1.91 16.73
C PRO A 423 -21.27 -2.72 15.43
N ALA A 424 -20.94 -2.08 14.30
CA ALA A 424 -20.89 -2.70 12.98
C ALA A 424 -19.49 -3.27 12.65
N GLY A 425 -19.39 -4.08 11.59
CA GLY A 425 -18.13 -4.51 10.96
C GLY A 425 -17.64 -5.92 11.31
N MET A 426 -18.33 -6.64 12.19
CA MET A 426 -17.90 -7.96 12.66
C MET A 426 -18.01 -9.02 11.56
N ALA A 427 -19.12 -9.04 10.81
CA ALA A 427 -19.31 -10.01 9.74
C ALA A 427 -18.45 -9.66 8.52
N TYR A 428 -18.31 -8.36 8.23
CA TYR A 428 -17.36 -7.85 7.25
C TYR A 428 -15.93 -8.30 7.54
N ASN A 429 -15.46 -8.17 8.78
CA ASN A 429 -14.14 -8.66 9.18
C ASN A 429 -13.97 -10.15 8.87
N ASP A 430 -14.92 -11.00 9.29
CA ASP A 430 -14.78 -12.45 9.12
C ASP A 430 -14.79 -12.88 7.64
N VAL A 431 -15.56 -12.17 6.79
CA VAL A 431 -15.54 -12.32 5.32
C VAL A 431 -14.19 -11.89 4.75
N LEU A 432 -13.69 -10.72 5.12
CA LEU A 432 -12.37 -10.26 4.69
C LEU A 432 -11.27 -11.21 5.12
N VAL A 433 -11.32 -11.78 6.33
CA VAL A 433 -10.36 -12.82 6.75
C VAL A 433 -10.39 -14.00 5.78
N ALA A 434 -11.57 -14.50 5.39
CA ALA A 434 -11.68 -15.62 4.46
C ALA A 434 -11.13 -15.30 3.06
N ILE A 435 -11.27 -14.05 2.60
CA ILE A 435 -10.65 -13.58 1.35
C ILE A 435 -9.12 -13.48 1.51
N PHE A 436 -8.66 -12.85 2.60
CA PHE A 436 -7.25 -12.65 2.89
C PHE A 436 -6.49 -13.96 3.02
N ASP A 437 -7.06 -14.97 3.66
CA ASP A 437 -6.50 -16.32 3.78
C ASP A 437 -6.17 -16.96 2.40
N ARG A 438 -6.84 -16.52 1.33
CA ARG A 438 -6.60 -16.97 -0.05
C ARG A 438 -5.57 -16.12 -0.82
N LEU A 439 -5.17 -14.95 -0.32
CA LEU A 439 -4.25 -14.07 -1.04
C LEU A 439 -2.86 -14.70 -1.16
N PRO A 440 -2.27 -14.80 -2.36
CA PRO A 440 -0.91 -15.27 -2.56
C PRO A 440 0.12 -14.54 -1.68
N VAL A 441 -0.03 -13.22 -1.48
CA VAL A 441 0.85 -12.45 -0.61
C VAL A 441 0.78 -12.89 0.86
N LEU A 442 -0.42 -13.20 1.37
CA LEU A 442 -0.58 -13.66 2.75
C LEU A 442 -0.11 -15.11 2.92
N GLN A 443 -0.35 -15.96 1.91
CA GLN A 443 0.19 -17.33 1.90
C GLN A 443 1.72 -17.32 1.91
N ALA A 444 2.35 -16.45 1.10
CA ALA A 444 3.80 -16.26 1.12
C ALA A 444 4.29 -15.72 2.47
N PHE A 445 3.57 -14.77 3.07
CA PHE A 445 3.89 -14.23 4.39
C PHE A 445 3.84 -15.31 5.49
N ARG A 446 2.82 -16.18 5.46
CA ARG A 446 2.65 -17.28 6.43
C ARG A 446 3.71 -18.37 6.37
N LYS A 447 4.44 -18.49 5.25
CA LYS A 447 5.63 -19.36 5.18
C LYS A 447 6.76 -18.87 6.09
N ARG A 448 6.73 -17.59 6.48
CA ARG A 448 7.79 -16.92 7.26
C ARG A 448 7.38 -16.63 8.69
N TYR A 449 6.09 -16.35 8.91
CA TYR A 449 5.56 -15.92 10.20
C TYR A 449 4.29 -16.67 10.57
N ARG A 450 4.13 -16.95 11.88
CA ARG A 450 2.88 -17.47 12.42
C ARG A 450 1.86 -16.34 12.52
N ALA A 451 0.93 -16.31 11.58
CA ALA A 451 -0.13 -15.29 11.51
C ALA A 451 -1.51 -15.92 11.71
N LYS A 452 -2.28 -15.43 12.70
CA LYS A 452 -3.65 -15.88 12.99
C LYS A 452 -4.64 -14.72 12.98
N PRO A 453 -5.77 -14.81 12.26
CA PRO A 453 -6.74 -13.73 12.22
C PRO A 453 -7.56 -13.64 13.51
N LEU A 454 -8.01 -12.43 13.83
CA LEU A 454 -9.04 -12.19 14.85
C LEU A 454 -10.43 -12.24 14.20
N ARG A 455 -11.30 -13.14 14.67
CA ARG A 455 -12.66 -13.34 14.14
C ARG A 455 -13.72 -12.96 15.16
N ALA A 456 -14.72 -12.19 14.75
CA ALA A 456 -15.69 -11.56 15.64
C ALA A 456 -17.13 -12.07 15.46
N ALA A 457 -17.57 -12.40 14.24
CA ALA A 457 -19.00 -12.55 13.93
C ALA A 457 -19.71 -13.64 14.75
N ARG A 458 -19.05 -14.79 14.97
CA ARG A 458 -19.62 -15.89 15.77
C ARG A 458 -19.86 -15.52 17.24
N ARG A 459 -19.09 -14.57 17.79
CA ARG A 459 -19.28 -14.09 19.17
C ARG A 459 -20.62 -13.37 19.31
N GLN A 460 -21.10 -12.70 18.27
CA GLN A 460 -22.39 -12.02 18.30
C GLN A 460 -23.56 -13.00 18.53
N LEU A 461 -23.56 -14.18 17.91
CA LEU A 461 -24.59 -15.19 18.19
C LEU A 461 -24.53 -15.67 19.65
N THR A 462 -23.32 -15.81 20.20
CA THR A 462 -23.14 -16.16 21.61
C THR A 462 -23.71 -15.08 22.52
N VAL A 463 -23.55 -13.80 22.15
CA VAL A 463 -24.16 -12.68 22.87
C VAL A 463 -25.68 -12.77 22.85
N LEU A 464 -26.30 -12.98 21.68
CA LEU A 464 -27.76 -13.10 21.54
C LEU A 464 -28.31 -14.23 22.42
N ARG A 465 -27.65 -15.40 22.42
CA ARG A 465 -28.02 -16.54 23.26
C ARG A 465 -27.93 -16.25 24.75
N ARG A 466 -26.85 -15.60 25.19
CA ARG A 466 -26.65 -15.26 26.60
C ARG A 466 -27.64 -14.19 27.08
N ALA A 467 -27.95 -13.20 26.25
CA ALA A 467 -28.90 -12.14 26.60
C ALA A 467 -30.32 -12.68 26.75
N HIS A 468 -30.74 -13.58 25.87
CA HIS A 468 -32.08 -14.19 25.96
C HIS A 468 -32.20 -15.24 27.08
N GLY A 469 -31.11 -15.98 27.36
CA GLY A 469 -31.04 -16.95 28.46
C GLY A 469 -31.86 -18.23 28.27
N LYS A 470 -32.58 -18.38 27.16
CA LYS A 470 -33.45 -19.54 26.84
C LYS A 470 -33.24 -20.00 25.38
N ARG A 471 -33.84 -21.11 24.99
CA ARG A 471 -33.88 -21.53 23.57
C ARG A 471 -34.86 -20.63 22.82
N PHE A 472 -34.44 -20.11 21.67
CA PHE A 472 -35.25 -19.31 20.76
C PHE A 472 -35.09 -19.80 19.33
N ARG A 473 -36.02 -19.39 18.45
CA ARG A 473 -36.05 -19.80 17.05
C ARG A 473 -35.93 -18.63 16.08
N THR A 474 -36.42 -17.45 16.45
CA THR A 474 -36.49 -16.30 15.55
C THR A 474 -35.64 -15.13 16.02
N ILE A 475 -34.76 -14.64 15.14
CA ILE A 475 -34.02 -13.37 15.31
C ILE A 475 -34.54 -12.37 14.29
N ALA A 476 -34.88 -11.16 14.74
CA ALA A 476 -35.05 -10.01 13.86
C ALA A 476 -33.78 -9.14 13.88
N ILE A 477 -33.17 -8.92 12.72
CA ILE A 477 -32.14 -7.89 12.51
C ILE A 477 -32.88 -6.63 12.08
N VAL A 478 -32.91 -5.63 12.96
CA VAL A 478 -33.79 -4.46 12.78
C VAL A 478 -32.99 -3.20 12.46
N ASP A 479 -33.21 -2.68 11.25
CA ASP A 479 -32.69 -1.38 10.80
C ASP A 479 -33.54 -0.76 9.68
N TRP A 480 -33.36 0.53 9.40
CA TRP A 480 -34.05 1.20 8.30
C TRP A 480 -33.65 0.65 6.93
N ARG A 481 -34.54 0.79 5.95
CA ARG A 481 -34.29 0.36 4.56
C ARG A 481 -33.28 1.28 3.87
N GLY A 482 -32.56 0.74 2.89
CA GLY A 482 -31.67 1.52 2.01
C GLY A 482 -30.33 1.91 2.65
N LEU A 483 -29.97 1.33 3.79
CA LEU A 483 -28.70 1.61 4.45
C LEU A 483 -27.52 0.90 3.76
N PRO A 484 -26.31 1.51 3.75
CA PRO A 484 -25.13 0.91 3.13
C PRO A 484 -24.64 -0.37 3.81
N THR A 485 -25.16 -0.68 5.01
CA THR A 485 -24.78 -1.82 5.86
C THR A 485 -25.63 -3.07 5.61
N VAL A 486 -26.61 -3.04 4.70
CA VAL A 486 -27.51 -4.18 4.43
C VAL A 486 -26.74 -5.46 4.10
N ALA A 487 -25.62 -5.35 3.36
CA ALA A 487 -24.77 -6.51 3.06
C ALA A 487 -24.27 -7.22 4.33
N GLU A 488 -23.96 -6.48 5.41
CA GLU A 488 -23.59 -7.09 6.69
C GLU A 488 -24.76 -7.85 7.33
N PHE A 489 -25.98 -7.31 7.22
CA PHE A 489 -27.17 -7.95 7.78
C PHE A 489 -27.44 -9.28 7.10
N GLU A 490 -27.27 -9.34 5.78
CA GLU A 490 -27.37 -10.60 5.02
C GLU A 490 -26.29 -11.60 5.43
N MET A 491 -25.07 -11.15 5.71
CA MET A 491 -24.00 -12.01 6.23
C MET A 491 -24.36 -12.60 7.60
N PHE A 492 -24.90 -11.79 8.50
CA PHE A 492 -25.40 -12.26 9.79
C PHE A 492 -26.62 -13.18 9.66
N GLN A 493 -27.55 -12.88 8.75
CA GLN A 493 -28.70 -13.72 8.46
C GLN A 493 -28.23 -15.13 8.06
N ARG A 494 -27.32 -15.23 7.07
CA ARG A 494 -26.72 -16.51 6.65
C ARG A 494 -26.01 -17.22 7.81
N LEU A 495 -25.27 -16.48 8.65
CA LEU A 495 -24.58 -17.04 9.81
C LEU A 495 -25.56 -17.64 10.84
N PHE A 496 -26.66 -16.96 11.12
CA PHE A 496 -27.68 -17.44 12.06
C PHE A 496 -28.48 -18.62 11.49
N GLU A 497 -28.84 -18.57 10.20
CA GLU A 497 -29.55 -19.64 9.50
C GLU A 497 -28.71 -20.92 9.42
N ALA A 498 -27.41 -20.81 9.19
CA ALA A 498 -26.46 -21.92 9.27
C ALA A 498 -26.37 -22.55 10.67
N GLN A 499 -26.93 -21.91 11.70
CA GLN A 499 -27.03 -22.42 13.06
C GLN A 499 -28.45 -22.88 13.43
N GLY A 500 -29.33 -23.02 12.43
CA GLY A 500 -30.71 -23.52 12.59
C GLY A 500 -31.69 -22.49 13.13
N LEU A 501 -31.37 -21.20 13.08
CA LEU A 501 -32.25 -20.12 13.51
C LEU A 501 -32.93 -19.46 12.31
N ARG A 502 -34.17 -19.02 12.48
CA ARG A 502 -34.84 -18.18 11.49
C ARG A 502 -34.40 -16.73 11.70
N ALA A 503 -33.58 -16.21 10.80
CA ALA A 503 -33.14 -14.81 10.85
C ALA A 503 -33.88 -13.97 9.82
N ILE A 504 -34.34 -12.79 10.26
CA ILE A 504 -35.27 -11.96 9.51
C ILE A 504 -34.72 -10.53 9.50
N ILE A 505 -34.37 -10.01 8.33
CA ILE A 505 -33.99 -8.60 8.17
C ILE A 505 -35.26 -7.79 7.92
N CYS A 506 -35.59 -6.84 8.80
CA CYS A 506 -36.79 -6.01 8.66
C CYS A 506 -36.59 -4.62 9.21
N ALA A 507 -37.40 -3.69 8.72
CA ALA A 507 -37.40 -2.32 9.20
C ALA A 507 -38.44 -2.14 10.32
N PRO A 508 -38.31 -1.10 11.18
CA PRO A 508 -39.27 -0.85 12.25
C PRO A 508 -40.74 -0.80 11.77
N GLU A 509 -41.01 -0.29 10.56
CA GLU A 509 -42.35 -0.25 9.97
C GLU A 509 -42.97 -1.63 9.66
N ASP A 510 -42.15 -2.68 9.56
CA ASP A 510 -42.64 -4.05 9.33
C ASP A 510 -43.11 -4.73 10.62
N LEU A 511 -42.86 -4.11 11.77
CA LEU A 511 -43.10 -4.69 13.08
C LEU A 511 -44.51 -4.38 13.56
N THR A 512 -45.14 -5.38 14.17
CA THR A 512 -46.40 -5.21 14.89
C THR A 512 -46.27 -5.76 16.29
N TYR A 513 -46.96 -5.13 17.24
CA TYR A 513 -46.98 -5.54 18.63
C TYR A 513 -48.43 -5.69 19.08
N ARG A 514 -48.86 -6.94 19.29
CA ARG A 514 -50.23 -7.30 19.63
C ARG A 514 -50.21 -8.51 20.55
N ARG A 515 -51.07 -8.52 21.57
CA ARG A 515 -51.23 -9.64 22.54
C ARG A 515 -49.89 -10.05 23.19
N GLY A 516 -49.08 -9.06 23.59
CA GLY A 516 -47.81 -9.28 24.29
C GLY A 516 -46.73 -9.97 23.44
N ARG A 517 -46.76 -9.82 22.11
CA ARG A 517 -45.79 -10.43 21.19
C ARG A 517 -45.40 -9.47 20.07
N LEU A 518 -44.10 -9.26 19.90
CA LEU A 518 -43.54 -8.58 18.73
C LEU A 518 -43.51 -9.53 17.53
N ARG A 519 -43.95 -9.04 16.37
CA ARG A 519 -44.11 -9.86 15.16
C ARG A 519 -43.67 -9.12 13.90
N ARG A 520 -43.25 -9.89 12.90
CA ARG A 520 -43.19 -9.47 11.49
C ARG A 520 -44.16 -10.35 10.69
N GLY A 521 -45.25 -9.76 10.20
CA GLY A 521 -46.37 -10.53 9.67
C GLY A 521 -46.86 -11.57 10.70
N ASP A 522 -46.97 -12.83 10.30
CA ASP A 522 -47.40 -13.92 11.19
C ASP A 522 -46.30 -14.48 12.10
N VAL A 523 -45.05 -14.03 11.94
CA VAL A 523 -43.89 -14.60 12.63
C VAL A 523 -43.64 -13.88 13.94
N ALA A 524 -43.69 -14.61 15.05
CA ALA A 524 -43.27 -14.10 16.35
C ALA A 524 -41.73 -14.00 16.44
N ILE A 525 -41.26 -12.88 17.00
CA ILE A 525 -39.84 -12.56 17.18
C ILE A 525 -39.47 -12.85 18.64
N ASP A 526 -38.45 -13.68 18.85
CA ASP A 526 -37.95 -13.98 20.20
C ASP A 526 -36.86 -12.99 20.61
N VAL A 527 -35.95 -12.67 19.68
CA VAL A 527 -34.79 -11.82 19.89
C VAL A 527 -34.68 -10.78 18.79
N VAL A 528 -34.48 -9.52 19.17
CA VAL A 528 -34.12 -8.44 18.28
C VAL A 528 -32.62 -8.21 18.38
N TYR A 529 -31.89 -8.48 17.29
CA TYR A 529 -30.56 -7.91 17.08
C TYR A 529 -30.73 -6.50 16.52
N ARG A 530 -30.75 -5.52 17.43
CA ARG A 530 -30.95 -4.12 17.09
C ARG A 530 -29.73 -3.57 16.36
N ARG A 531 -29.95 -3.03 15.15
CA ARG A 531 -28.92 -2.32 14.39
C ARG A 531 -29.17 -0.82 14.31
N VAL A 532 -30.44 -0.42 14.29
CA VAL A 532 -30.91 0.98 14.37
C VAL A 532 -30.56 1.66 15.71
N LEU A 533 -30.16 2.92 15.64
CA LEU A 533 -29.85 3.75 16.81
C LEU A 533 -31.13 4.26 17.50
N LEU A 534 -31.06 4.52 18.82
CA LEU A 534 -32.23 5.02 19.55
C LEU A 534 -32.69 6.39 19.04
N SER A 535 -31.76 7.30 18.74
CA SER A 535 -32.08 8.63 18.20
C SER A 535 -32.87 8.55 16.88
N GLU A 536 -32.55 7.58 16.02
CA GLU A 536 -33.26 7.35 14.75
C GLU A 536 -34.65 6.74 14.96
N LEU A 537 -34.80 5.84 15.94
CA LEU A 537 -36.12 5.32 16.33
C LEU A 537 -37.02 6.44 16.85
N LEU A 538 -36.48 7.35 17.66
CA LEU A 538 -37.23 8.48 18.21
C LEU A 538 -37.58 9.52 17.15
N GLY A 539 -36.71 9.74 16.15
CA GLY A 539 -37.02 10.58 14.99
C GLY A 539 -38.24 10.12 14.18
N LYS A 540 -38.62 8.83 14.29
CA LYS A 540 -39.83 8.24 13.67
C LYS A 540 -40.64 7.43 14.69
N ARG A 541 -40.87 8.01 15.87
CA ARG A 541 -41.43 7.33 17.05
C ARG A 541 -42.71 6.55 16.77
N ASP A 542 -43.65 7.09 16.01
CA ASP A 542 -44.93 6.42 15.75
C ASP A 542 -44.78 5.16 14.90
N ILE A 543 -43.82 5.16 13.98
CA ILE A 543 -43.44 3.97 13.20
C ILE A 543 -42.73 2.95 14.09
N ALA A 544 -41.83 3.42 14.96
CA ALA A 544 -41.05 2.57 15.86
C ALA A 544 -41.84 2.02 17.07
N ARG A 545 -43.05 2.54 17.33
CA ARG A 545 -43.89 2.24 18.50
C ARG A 545 -43.97 0.75 18.85
N PRO A 546 -44.20 -0.18 17.89
CA PRO A 546 -44.29 -1.61 18.21
C PRO A 546 -43.05 -2.17 18.88
N LEU A 547 -41.86 -1.77 18.44
CA LEU A 547 -40.59 -2.22 19.03
C LEU A 547 -40.37 -1.58 20.41
N LEU A 548 -40.62 -0.27 20.52
CA LEU A 548 -40.43 0.47 21.77
C LEU A 548 -41.34 -0.06 22.89
N ASP A 549 -42.62 -0.30 22.58
CA ASP A 549 -43.60 -0.78 23.56
C ASP A 549 -43.31 -2.23 23.98
N ALA A 550 -42.94 -3.10 23.03
CA ALA A 550 -42.56 -4.48 23.33
C ALA A 550 -41.31 -4.56 24.22
N TYR A 551 -40.34 -3.67 24.00
CA TYR A 551 -39.15 -3.56 24.83
C TYR A 551 -39.49 -3.11 26.26
N VAL A 552 -40.28 -2.03 26.41
CA VAL A 552 -40.69 -1.52 27.72
C VAL A 552 -41.53 -2.54 28.50
N ALA A 553 -42.38 -3.30 27.81
CA ALA A 553 -43.18 -4.37 28.42
C ALA A 553 -42.37 -5.62 28.81
N GLY A 554 -41.12 -5.76 28.33
CA GLY A 554 -40.30 -6.96 28.55
C GLY A 554 -40.72 -8.18 27.72
N ASP A 555 -41.52 -7.99 26.68
CA ASP A 555 -42.11 -9.06 25.86
C ASP A 555 -41.21 -9.56 24.72
N VAL A 556 -40.06 -8.90 24.53
CA VAL A 556 -39.03 -9.29 23.55
C VAL A 556 -37.63 -8.97 24.07
N THR A 557 -36.65 -9.84 23.81
CA THR A 557 -35.25 -9.55 24.14
C THR A 557 -34.64 -8.65 23.08
N VAL A 558 -34.34 -7.40 23.42
CA VAL A 558 -33.61 -6.47 22.55
C VAL A 558 -32.14 -6.44 22.95
N VAL A 559 -31.28 -7.05 22.14
CA VAL A 559 -29.84 -7.11 22.42
C VAL A 559 -29.18 -5.81 22.00
N ASN A 560 -28.25 -5.36 22.85
CA ASN A 560 -27.84 -3.97 22.93
C ASN A 560 -29.06 -3.07 23.11
N SER A 561 -29.69 -3.23 24.27
CA SER A 561 -30.96 -2.61 24.65
C SER A 561 -30.96 -1.09 24.51
N LEU A 562 -32.14 -0.46 24.65
CA LEU A 562 -32.24 0.99 24.64
C LEU A 562 -31.51 1.64 25.84
N ARG A 563 -31.28 0.88 26.93
CA ARG A 563 -30.41 1.27 28.04
C ARG A 563 -28.97 1.56 27.62
N ALA A 564 -28.49 0.98 26.52
CA ALA A 564 -27.13 1.23 26.03
C ALA A 564 -26.87 2.72 25.74
N LYS A 565 -27.93 3.51 25.54
CA LYS A 565 -27.86 4.97 25.35
C LYS A 565 -27.13 5.69 26.48
N LEU A 566 -27.25 5.19 27.72
CA LEU A 566 -26.57 5.75 28.90
C LEU A 566 -25.05 5.82 28.71
N LEU A 567 -24.47 4.84 28.01
CA LEU A 567 -23.04 4.74 27.82
C LEU A 567 -22.60 5.17 26.41
N HIS A 568 -23.50 5.15 25.44
CA HIS A 568 -23.18 5.49 24.05
C HIS A 568 -22.88 6.98 23.84
N LYS A 569 -23.57 7.86 24.57
CA LYS A 569 -23.33 9.30 24.49
C LYS A 569 -21.87 9.61 24.83
N LYS A 570 -21.23 10.53 24.09
CA LYS A 570 -19.81 10.89 24.31
C LYS A 570 -19.56 11.46 25.70
N MET A 571 -20.60 11.99 26.34
CA MET A 571 -20.57 12.40 27.73
C MET A 571 -20.12 11.28 28.69
N SER A 572 -20.30 10.00 28.34
CA SER A 572 -19.78 8.90 29.16
C SER A 572 -18.26 8.96 29.31
N LEU A 573 -17.51 9.38 28.28
CA LEU A 573 -16.07 9.62 28.36
C LEU A 573 -15.72 10.85 29.20
N ALA A 574 -16.57 11.88 29.18
CA ALA A 574 -16.43 13.03 30.07
C ALA A 574 -16.59 12.60 31.54
N LEU A 575 -17.61 11.80 31.86
CA LEU A 575 -17.85 11.28 33.21
C LEU A 575 -16.77 10.30 33.68
N LEU A 576 -16.12 9.58 32.76
CA LEU A 576 -14.94 8.76 33.10
C LEU A 576 -13.74 9.62 33.49
N SER A 577 -13.43 10.65 32.68
CA SER A 577 -12.18 11.42 32.81
C SER A 577 -12.27 12.65 33.73
N ASP A 578 -13.45 12.96 34.29
CA ASP A 578 -13.67 14.09 35.19
C ASP A 578 -13.43 13.68 36.66
N ASP A 579 -12.49 14.39 37.31
CA ASP A 579 -12.05 14.11 38.68
C ASP A 579 -13.19 14.17 39.71
N ARG A 580 -14.27 14.91 39.41
CA ARG A 580 -15.49 14.95 40.25
C ARG A 580 -16.10 13.57 40.47
N TYR A 581 -15.92 12.66 39.51
CA TYR A 581 -16.50 11.31 39.53
C TYR A 581 -15.46 10.22 39.78
N ALA A 582 -14.22 10.57 40.15
CA ALA A 582 -13.13 9.62 40.35
C ALA A 582 -13.46 8.54 41.40
N SER A 583 -14.27 8.87 42.41
CA SER A 583 -14.70 7.96 43.48
C SER A 583 -15.55 6.78 43.01
N LEU A 584 -16.14 6.85 41.79
CA LEU A 584 -16.90 5.73 41.20
C LEU A 584 -15.99 4.56 40.81
N TYR A 585 -14.70 4.83 40.55
CA TYR A 585 -13.79 3.89 39.91
C TYR A 585 -12.80 3.30 40.92
N SER A 586 -12.45 2.03 40.72
CA SER A 586 -11.38 1.40 41.50
C SER A 586 -10.03 2.03 41.14
N PRO A 587 -9.00 1.90 41.99
CA PRO A 587 -7.66 2.40 41.67
C PRO A 587 -7.11 1.88 40.34
N ALA A 588 -7.40 0.62 39.98
CA ALA A 588 -7.00 0.04 38.70
C ALA A 588 -7.73 0.68 37.51
N GLN A 589 -9.05 0.88 37.63
CA GLN A 589 -9.85 1.55 36.61
C GLN A 589 -9.46 3.01 36.45
N HIS A 590 -9.26 3.74 37.55
CA HIS A 590 -8.82 5.13 37.52
C HIS A 590 -7.47 5.29 36.79
N ARG A 591 -6.50 4.40 37.03
CA ARG A 591 -5.24 4.36 36.27
C ARG A 591 -5.46 4.08 34.79
N ALA A 592 -6.36 3.14 34.45
CA ALA A 592 -6.67 2.82 33.07
C ALA A 592 -7.35 4.00 32.36
N ILE A 593 -8.31 4.66 33.00
CA ILE A 593 -8.99 5.87 32.51
C ILE A 593 -7.95 6.95 32.21
N LYS A 594 -7.12 7.32 33.19
CA LYS A 594 -6.09 8.37 33.00
C LYS A 594 -5.11 8.05 31.87
N LYS A 595 -4.83 6.77 31.62
CA LYS A 595 -3.88 6.33 30.59
C LYS A 595 -4.51 6.23 29.19
N HIS A 596 -5.76 5.82 29.11
CA HIS A 596 -6.38 5.35 27.86
C HIS A 596 -7.57 6.20 27.40
N ILE A 597 -8.14 7.05 28.25
CA ILE A 597 -9.19 8.00 27.88
C ILE A 597 -8.57 9.40 27.84
N PRO A 598 -8.56 10.07 26.66
CA PRO A 598 -8.13 11.46 26.56
C PRO A 598 -8.98 12.35 27.46
N TRP A 599 -8.38 13.42 27.99
CA TRP A 599 -9.13 14.38 28.79
C TRP A 599 -10.37 14.84 28.03
N THR A 600 -11.55 14.68 28.64
CA THR A 600 -12.83 14.97 28.01
C THR A 600 -13.72 15.71 29.01
N ARG A 601 -14.41 16.77 28.58
CA ARG A 601 -15.35 17.52 29.42
C ARG A 601 -16.63 17.83 28.69
N LYS A 602 -17.73 17.90 29.44
CA LYS A 602 -18.96 18.56 29.01
C LYS A 602 -18.66 20.03 28.75
N VAL A 603 -19.04 20.54 27.59
CA VAL A 603 -18.91 21.97 27.29
C VAL A 603 -19.97 22.73 28.09
N ARG A 604 -19.54 23.60 28.99
CA ARG A 604 -20.39 24.51 29.79
C ARG A 604 -19.54 25.64 30.37
N GLU A 605 -20.18 26.72 30.79
CA GLU A 605 -19.50 27.77 31.54
C GLU A 605 -19.01 27.27 32.90
N GLY A 606 -17.87 27.81 33.35
CA GLY A 606 -17.30 27.55 34.67
C GLY A 606 -15.97 26.80 34.63
N HIS A 607 -15.55 26.35 35.81
CA HIS A 607 -14.20 25.83 36.02
C HIS A 607 -14.13 24.30 35.93
N THR A 608 -12.98 23.79 35.50
CA THR A 608 -12.65 22.36 35.51
C THR A 608 -11.19 22.12 35.88
N THR A 609 -10.80 20.86 36.03
CA THR A 609 -9.41 20.45 36.26
C THR A 609 -8.76 20.01 34.95
N TYR A 610 -7.58 20.57 34.65
CA TYR A 610 -6.69 20.14 33.58
C TYR A 610 -5.27 20.00 34.13
N GLU A 611 -4.65 18.83 33.96
CA GLU A 611 -3.30 18.51 34.49
C GLU A 611 -3.08 18.88 35.98
N GLY A 612 -4.13 18.71 36.79
CA GLY A 612 -4.10 19.01 38.24
C GLY A 612 -4.27 20.50 38.59
N LYS A 613 -4.55 21.36 37.62
CA LYS A 613 -4.83 22.80 37.83
C LYS A 613 -6.28 23.12 37.52
N THR A 614 -6.85 24.06 38.26
CA THR A 614 -8.18 24.62 37.96
C THR A 614 -8.06 25.65 36.83
N VAL A 615 -8.90 25.51 35.80
CA VAL A 615 -8.95 26.40 34.63
C VAL A 615 -10.39 26.79 34.34
N ASP A 616 -10.63 27.99 33.81
CA ASP A 616 -11.90 28.31 33.17
C ASP A 616 -12.03 27.51 31.86
N LEU A 617 -13.12 26.74 31.71
CA LEU A 617 -13.25 25.82 30.60
C LEU A 617 -13.39 26.55 29.26
N ALA A 618 -14.17 27.63 29.19
CA ALA A 618 -14.41 28.33 27.94
C ALA A 618 -13.11 29.02 27.47
N GLU A 619 -12.44 29.74 28.37
CA GLU A 619 -11.15 30.39 28.06
C GLU A 619 -10.09 29.36 27.63
N PHE A 620 -10.01 28.23 28.34
CA PHE A 620 -9.08 27.15 28.01
C PHE A 620 -9.35 26.58 26.62
N VAL A 621 -10.62 26.31 26.29
CA VAL A 621 -10.99 25.75 24.98
C VAL A 621 -10.65 26.73 23.85
N ILE A 622 -10.89 28.03 24.02
CA ILE A 622 -10.53 29.06 23.03
C ILE A 622 -9.01 29.08 22.80
N LYS A 623 -8.22 29.06 23.88
CA LYS A 623 -6.76 29.20 23.85
C LYS A 623 -6.05 27.96 23.30
N GLU A 624 -6.50 26.77 23.66
CA GLU A 624 -5.81 25.50 23.35
C GLU A 624 -6.38 24.81 22.10
N ARG A 625 -6.90 25.59 21.14
CA ARG A 625 -7.52 25.13 19.87
C ARG A 625 -6.77 23.96 19.22
N GLU A 626 -5.46 24.09 19.03
CA GLU A 626 -4.62 23.09 18.33
C GLU A 626 -4.59 21.71 19.00
N ARG A 627 -4.99 21.63 20.27
CA ARG A 627 -4.94 20.42 21.10
C ARG A 627 -6.32 19.82 21.36
N LEU A 628 -7.39 20.44 20.87
CA LEU A 628 -8.74 20.10 21.27
C LEU A 628 -9.65 19.76 20.08
N VAL A 629 -10.67 18.97 20.38
CA VAL A 629 -11.71 18.56 19.44
C VAL A 629 -13.07 18.81 20.09
N LEU A 630 -13.96 19.50 19.39
CA LEU A 630 -15.36 19.66 19.79
C LEU A 630 -16.21 18.59 19.09
N LYS A 631 -17.03 17.88 19.88
CA LYS A 631 -17.86 16.78 19.40
C LYS A 631 -19.29 16.92 19.91
N PRO A 632 -20.31 16.85 19.03
CA PRO A 632 -21.69 16.72 19.48
C PRO A 632 -21.86 15.43 20.27
N ASN A 633 -22.62 15.50 21.36
CA ASN A 633 -22.72 14.40 22.32
C ASN A 633 -23.28 13.10 21.70
N ASP A 634 -24.18 13.22 20.72
CA ASP A 634 -25.00 12.11 20.23
C ASP A 634 -25.00 11.89 18.71
N GLU A 635 -24.22 12.68 17.97
CA GLU A 635 -24.02 12.47 16.53
C GLU A 635 -23.02 11.33 16.27
N TYR A 636 -23.19 10.57 15.20
CA TYR A 636 -22.31 9.47 14.82
C TYR A 636 -21.60 9.74 13.49
N GLY A 637 -20.59 8.92 13.17
CA GLY A 637 -19.90 8.99 11.88
C GLY A 637 -19.13 10.29 11.65
N GLY A 638 -18.69 10.98 12.70
CA GLY A 638 -17.91 12.21 12.61
C GLY A 638 -18.70 13.47 12.25
N LYS A 639 -20.03 13.38 12.10
CA LYS A 639 -20.89 14.53 11.81
C LYS A 639 -20.80 15.56 12.95
N GLY A 640 -20.52 16.82 12.59
CA GLY A 640 -20.38 17.93 13.53
C GLY A 640 -19.09 17.91 14.37
N VAL A 641 -18.16 16.97 14.14
CA VAL A 641 -16.87 16.95 14.83
C VAL A 641 -15.95 18.00 14.22
N ILE A 642 -15.51 18.96 15.05
CA ILE A 642 -14.59 20.01 14.64
C ILE A 642 -13.23 19.78 15.31
N LEU A 643 -12.21 19.57 14.48
CA LEU A 643 -10.82 19.43 14.92
C LEU A 643 -10.20 20.83 14.98
N GLY A 644 -9.78 21.29 16.16
CA GLY A 644 -9.34 22.68 16.29
C GLY A 644 -8.12 23.03 15.41
N TRP A 645 -7.25 22.07 15.13
CA TRP A 645 -6.08 22.25 14.24
C TRP A 645 -6.41 22.26 12.74
N THR A 646 -7.67 22.09 12.35
CA THR A 646 -8.09 22.13 10.93
C THR A 646 -8.91 23.36 10.58
N VAL A 647 -9.20 24.23 11.56
CA VAL A 647 -10.03 25.43 11.40
C VAL A 647 -9.28 26.66 11.92
N ASP A 648 -9.71 27.84 11.51
CA ASP A 648 -9.16 29.08 12.05
C ASP A 648 -9.76 29.41 13.44
N GLN A 649 -9.25 30.49 14.06
CA GLN A 649 -9.62 30.85 15.42
C GLN A 649 -11.07 31.34 15.50
N HIS A 650 -11.53 32.04 14.47
CA HIS A 650 -12.87 32.59 14.42
C HIS A 650 -13.91 31.46 14.31
N GLU A 651 -13.71 30.52 13.39
CA GLU A 651 -14.56 29.34 13.24
C GLU A 651 -14.59 28.49 14.52
N TRP A 652 -13.44 28.33 15.19
CA TRP A 652 -13.34 27.62 16.46
C TRP A 652 -14.16 28.29 17.57
N GLU A 653 -14.05 29.60 17.73
CA GLU A 653 -14.81 30.37 18.70
C GLU A 653 -16.32 30.31 18.42
N GLN A 654 -16.74 30.43 17.15
CA GLN A 654 -18.16 30.27 16.78
C GLN A 654 -18.69 28.86 17.08
N THR A 655 -17.85 27.84 16.85
CA THR A 655 -18.20 26.46 17.21
C THR A 655 -18.35 26.31 18.72
N LEU A 656 -17.47 26.93 19.52
CA LEU A 656 -17.58 26.91 20.97
C LEU A 656 -18.87 27.60 21.46
N LEU A 657 -19.23 28.77 20.91
CA LEU A 657 -20.50 29.44 21.25
C LEU A 657 -21.72 28.55 20.98
N THR A 658 -21.71 27.83 19.86
CA THR A 658 -22.73 26.81 19.56
C THR A 658 -22.70 25.67 20.56
N ALA A 659 -21.50 25.18 20.90
CA ALA A 659 -21.30 24.09 21.85
C ALA A 659 -21.69 24.45 23.30
N LEU A 660 -21.67 25.72 23.69
CA LEU A 660 -22.12 26.19 25.01
C LEU A 660 -23.65 26.20 25.16
N THR A 661 -24.38 26.26 24.04
CA THR A 661 -25.85 26.31 24.02
C THR A 661 -26.50 24.98 23.63
N SER A 662 -25.68 23.97 23.34
CA SER A 662 -26.10 22.65 22.85
C SER A 662 -25.33 21.53 23.55
N SER A 663 -25.74 20.26 23.41
CA SER A 663 -25.03 19.15 24.07
C SER A 663 -23.75 18.75 23.34
N TYR A 664 -22.60 19.19 23.87
CA TYR A 664 -21.27 18.93 23.32
C TYR A 664 -20.28 18.44 24.39
N VAL A 665 -19.26 17.72 23.92
CA VAL A 665 -18.04 17.48 24.68
C VAL A 665 -16.85 18.11 23.97
N VAL A 666 -15.89 18.59 24.76
CA VAL A 666 -14.53 18.88 24.30
C VAL A 666 -13.61 17.76 24.72
N GLN A 667 -12.72 17.33 23.82
CA GLN A 667 -11.79 16.22 24.06
C GLN A 667 -10.38 16.58 23.58
N GLU A 668 -9.37 16.15 24.33
CA GLU A 668 -7.97 16.29 23.96
C GLU A 668 -7.61 15.45 22.74
N LYS A 669 -6.80 16.04 21.85
CA LYS A 669 -6.25 15.42 20.66
C LYS A 669 -5.43 14.19 21.02
N VAL A 670 -5.65 13.11 20.28
CA VAL A 670 -4.80 11.91 20.32
C VAL A 670 -3.90 11.84 19.09
N PRO A 671 -2.65 11.38 19.23
CA PRO A 671 -1.82 11.08 18.06
C PRO A 671 -2.46 9.97 17.22
N VAL A 672 -2.59 10.21 15.93
CA VAL A 672 -3.10 9.24 14.95
C VAL A 672 -1.91 8.62 14.22
N PRO A 673 -1.64 7.31 14.39
CA PRO A 673 -0.54 6.65 13.69
C PRO A 673 -0.82 6.58 12.19
N LYS A 674 0.25 6.69 11.39
CA LYS A 674 0.22 6.44 9.94
C LYS A 674 1.20 5.32 9.60
N GLU A 675 0.75 4.39 8.75
CA GLU A 675 1.58 3.30 8.26
C GLU A 675 1.46 3.13 6.74
N PRO A 676 2.51 2.66 6.05
CA PRO A 676 2.46 2.37 4.63
C PRO A 676 1.64 1.09 4.37
N PHE A 677 0.59 1.22 3.56
CA PHE A 677 -0.23 0.11 3.07
C PHE A 677 -0.19 0.02 1.54
N PRO A 678 -0.08 -1.20 0.97
CA PRO A 678 -0.26 -1.43 -0.47
C PRO A 678 -1.76 -1.36 -0.80
N VAL A 679 -2.18 -0.30 -1.48
CA VAL A 679 -3.57 0.00 -1.86
C VAL A 679 -3.76 -0.21 -3.35
N LEU A 680 -4.84 -0.87 -3.72
CA LEU A 680 -5.32 -1.08 -5.08
C LEU A 680 -6.22 0.09 -5.48
N LEU A 681 -5.73 0.90 -6.41
CA LEU A 681 -6.54 1.89 -7.12
C LEU A 681 -6.69 1.41 -8.58
N ASP A 682 -6.06 2.11 -9.53
CA ASP A 682 -5.79 1.63 -10.89
C ASP A 682 -4.71 0.55 -10.94
N ARG A 683 -3.71 0.69 -10.06
CA ARG A 683 -2.63 -0.26 -9.79
C ARG A 683 -2.32 -0.27 -8.29
N MET A 684 -1.37 -1.10 -7.87
CA MET A 684 -0.92 -1.09 -6.47
C MET A 684 -0.04 0.13 -6.20
N HIS A 685 -0.37 0.89 -5.16
CA HIS A 685 0.41 2.01 -4.64
C HIS A 685 0.66 1.84 -3.15
N PHE A 686 1.84 2.22 -2.66
CA PHE A 686 2.05 2.35 -1.21
C PHE A 686 1.60 3.74 -0.76
N LEU A 687 0.63 3.78 0.16
CA LEU A 687 0.12 5.01 0.74
C LEU A 687 0.29 4.97 2.27
N ASP A 688 0.75 6.08 2.84
CA ASP A 688 0.76 6.28 4.29
C ASP A 688 -0.66 6.60 4.77
N LEU A 689 -1.32 5.61 5.36
CA LEU A 689 -2.70 5.70 5.82
C LEU A 689 -2.76 5.77 7.34
N SER A 690 -3.65 6.61 7.84
CA SER A 690 -4.04 6.62 9.24
C SER A 690 -4.69 5.29 9.59
N ILE A 691 -4.39 4.74 10.77
CA ILE A 691 -4.90 3.44 11.22
C ILE A 691 -5.53 3.55 12.61
N ASP A 692 -6.72 2.95 12.77
CA ASP A 692 -7.35 2.74 14.07
C ASP A 692 -7.29 1.27 14.54
N CYS A 693 -7.58 1.10 15.83
CA CYS A 693 -7.54 -0.15 16.54
C CYS A 693 -8.78 -0.23 17.42
N ASP A 694 -9.82 -0.89 16.90
CA ASP A 694 -11.15 -0.84 17.49
C ASP A 694 -11.59 -2.22 18.03
N PRO A 695 -11.16 -2.61 19.24
CA PRO A 695 -11.50 -3.91 19.82
C PRO A 695 -13.02 -4.05 20.04
N TYR A 696 -13.55 -5.19 19.61
CA TYR A 696 -14.90 -5.62 19.94
C TYR A 696 -14.89 -6.32 21.30
N LEU A 697 -15.80 -5.90 22.18
CA LEU A 697 -16.04 -6.55 23.46
C LEU A 697 -17.39 -7.27 23.45
N PHE A 698 -17.38 -8.49 23.96
CA PHE A 698 -18.56 -9.34 24.12
C PHE A 698 -18.69 -9.72 25.59
N TRP A 699 -19.68 -9.17 26.29
CA TRP A 699 -19.82 -9.27 27.75
C TRP A 699 -18.56 -8.87 28.52
N GLY A 700 -17.87 -7.84 28.03
CA GLY A 700 -16.64 -7.31 28.62
C GLY A 700 -15.37 -8.07 28.28
N THR A 701 -15.41 -9.08 27.41
CA THR A 701 -14.22 -9.78 26.93
C THR A 701 -13.90 -9.39 25.49
N VAL A 702 -12.63 -9.08 25.19
CA VAL A 702 -12.22 -8.79 23.81
C VAL A 702 -12.29 -10.05 22.96
N GLY A 703 -13.04 -9.99 21.85
CA GLY A 703 -13.28 -11.15 20.98
C GLY A 703 -12.96 -10.92 19.50
N GLY A 704 -12.50 -9.73 19.12
CA GLY A 704 -12.16 -9.35 17.76
C GLY A 704 -11.72 -7.89 17.69
N GLN A 705 -11.40 -7.42 16.49
CA GLN A 705 -10.99 -6.04 16.26
C GLN A 705 -11.45 -5.58 14.87
N LEU A 706 -11.99 -4.38 14.79
CA LEU A 706 -12.11 -3.65 13.53
C LEU A 706 -10.85 -2.80 13.34
N THR A 707 -10.36 -2.76 12.11
CA THR A 707 -9.32 -1.83 11.71
C THR A 707 -9.73 -1.16 10.41
N ARG A 708 -9.75 0.17 10.45
CA ARG A 708 -10.01 1.07 9.34
C ARG A 708 -8.71 1.79 8.98
N LEU A 709 -8.56 2.03 7.69
CA LEU A 709 -7.50 2.80 7.07
C LEU A 709 -8.13 4.04 6.43
N SER A 710 -7.51 5.21 6.58
CA SER A 710 -7.97 6.43 5.90
C SER A 710 -6.80 7.33 5.48
N SER A 711 -6.96 8.01 4.35
CA SER A 711 -6.09 9.13 3.96
C SER A 711 -6.47 10.45 4.65
N SER A 712 -7.66 10.53 5.25
CA SER A 712 -8.16 11.71 5.97
C SER A 712 -7.81 11.69 7.46
N ALA A 713 -7.90 12.86 8.11
CA ALA A 713 -7.72 13.01 9.56
C ALA A 713 -8.91 12.46 10.38
N LEU A 714 -10.11 12.38 9.79
CA LEU A 714 -11.31 11.78 10.39
C LEU A 714 -11.51 10.37 9.83
N LEU A 715 -11.17 9.33 10.61
CA LEU A 715 -11.41 7.95 10.21
C LEU A 715 -12.88 7.56 10.37
N ASN A 716 -13.64 7.61 9.27
CA ASN A 716 -14.94 6.96 9.17
C ASN A 716 -15.07 6.26 7.79
N VAL A 717 -15.89 5.21 7.72
CA VAL A 717 -16.13 4.50 6.44
C VAL A 717 -17.09 5.29 5.54
N THR A 718 -17.88 6.18 6.14
CA THR A 718 -18.93 6.98 5.49
C THR A 718 -18.39 8.13 4.65
N ALA A 719 -17.23 8.72 4.95
CA ALA A 719 -16.67 9.87 4.20
C ALA A 719 -15.90 9.49 2.92
N GLY A 720 -16.19 8.35 2.29
CA GLY A 720 -15.68 8.03 0.96
C GLY A 720 -14.22 7.53 0.88
N ALA A 721 -13.36 7.89 1.83
CA ALA A 721 -11.91 7.58 1.82
C ALA A 721 -11.45 6.43 2.74
N GLY A 722 -12.37 5.83 3.52
CA GLY A 722 -12.06 4.77 4.48
C GLY A 722 -12.08 3.36 3.88
N SER A 723 -11.08 2.53 4.20
CA SER A 723 -11.00 1.11 3.87
C SER A 723 -10.95 0.25 5.14
N VAL A 724 -11.48 -0.98 5.11
CA VAL A 724 -11.40 -1.93 6.23
C VAL A 724 -10.39 -3.03 5.90
N VAL A 725 -9.54 -3.38 6.86
CA VAL A 725 -8.62 -4.53 6.76
C VAL A 725 -8.81 -5.48 7.94
N PRO A 726 -8.68 -6.81 7.74
CA PRO A 726 -8.71 -7.75 8.85
C PRO A 726 -7.44 -7.61 9.70
N THR A 727 -7.55 -7.92 10.99
CA THR A 727 -6.40 -7.93 11.91
C THR A 727 -5.85 -9.34 12.12
N TYR A 728 -4.53 -9.50 11.99
CA TYR A 728 -3.81 -10.73 12.23
C TYR A 728 -2.81 -10.57 13.38
N VAL A 729 -2.79 -11.55 14.27
CA VAL A 729 -1.83 -11.68 15.36
C VAL A 729 -0.60 -12.41 14.87
N ILE A 730 0.57 -11.82 15.11
CA ILE A 730 1.87 -12.40 14.77
C ILE A 730 2.53 -13.00 16.01
N ASP A 731 2.90 -14.29 15.91
CA ASP A 731 3.44 -15.14 16.98
C ASP A 731 4.86 -15.66 16.66
N GLY A 732 5.74 -14.78 16.16
CA GLY A 732 7.12 -15.15 15.79
C GLY A 732 7.26 -15.76 14.40
N THR A 733 8.46 -16.27 14.09
CA THR A 733 8.77 -16.94 12.82
C THR A 733 8.06 -18.29 12.72
N ALA A 734 7.67 -18.68 11.50
CA ALA A 734 6.89 -19.89 11.21
C ALA A 734 7.57 -21.17 11.73
#